data_AF-A0A7Y7CSQ4-F1
#
_entry.id   AF-A0A7Y7CSQ4-F1
#
_cell.length_a   1.000
_cell.length_b   1.000
_cell.length_c   1.000
_cell.angle_alpha   90.00
_cell.angle_beta   90.00
_cell.angle_gamma   90.00
#
_symmetry.space_group_name_H-M   'P 1'
#
loop_
_entity.id
_entity.type
_entity.pdbx_description
1 polymer ?
#
loop_
_entity_poly.entity_id
_entity_poly.type
_entity_poly.pdbx_seq_one_letter_code
_entity_poly.pdbx_strand_id
1 'polypeptide(L)'
;MRVFTYALALSLILSPLAAASNRIALVVGNDDYTTLPNLNNARKDAEDMSAKLEQFGFDVITKLDVKQRDLYRTLYDFSGKLKAGDTALVFYAGHGISSQGENYLIPSDAIVEYETDLRAEAITASEVMASMSDSGAGLSILILDACRDNPLPKRRRSAARGLSVVSTQQSTAGSVILYSAAPGQTAEDGGAGQNGVFTGALLKNLDTAGLSIDQVFKRTAQDVASLTAKRQQPWISNSFTGDFYFNDNPVVVTPKQPEPEIKKYDKELELAFWSSVAESKNHKLFEAYLKQYPEGSFAELARVKIEVLKMQAVPESAPTTVREAASTNAGNLEPVSPEELAFWDGLKGSEDLNKYRTYLGKFSNPRFKKQAEQAIARLEQRELGFWDSVKGSQKAELYQLYIKKYPDGKFVKEAEQLFAKLSKPVPTLAPKPDVDLVALNVAVTPSDAQIRVLNIVPKFKQGMALKAGRYNIEISKPGYEKRVQWYELSKPSEQLVVTLSRIPPQKKSVSGDTQPVSKQEQQFWNSIAKSSNPEVFDSYIKYYPEGAYLNIAKARYAELTGTKTQVQPVQVKTIPFRVEVQPRDARVRIMNIVPKFSQGIMLDPGRYYVEVSRKGYETVNIPFYLSSSSSILKINLKEVSVGSVKQVENQSGQRPSQLITSAKEQQYWSTMRESDNQTINYNEDRDKAFWNSIRSSKNPDVFESYLKKYPTGKFAREAKSALARLSKESSKFHAPSMIRIKAGSFKMGAGGKGLWQKPAHRVKVEAFEIGKYEVTQKEWQACFNAGGCKRIPTSMSANSVPDAPVSGVNWTEVKRQFIPWLNRMTGSQYRLPTEAEWEYVVRAGTTTKHFYGNSAKSLTGKIHAGGQSRPAKVGSYSASRWGVYDMLGNVEEWVEDCWHKDYKGAPSSSIAWIKDGDCSKRVVRGDAYSGYLTQVESAKRSALGSDSNAFDLGFRLARSLK
;
A
#
# COMPACT_ATOMS: atom_id res chain seq x y z
N MET A 1 4.24 36.63 79.97
CA MET A 1 3.83 35.27 79.54
C MET A 1 3.46 35.35 78.06
N ARG A 2 4.12 34.55 77.20
CA ARG A 2 3.59 33.34 76.52
C ARG A 2 2.43 33.63 75.53
N VAL A 3 2.41 33.15 74.28
CA VAL A 3 3.37 32.33 73.49
C VAL A 3 3.03 32.48 71.98
N PHE A 4 3.97 32.09 71.10
CA PHE A 4 3.87 31.85 69.64
C PHE A 4 2.57 31.08 69.19
N THR A 5 2.19 30.95 67.90
CA THR A 5 2.98 30.74 66.67
C THR A 5 2.17 31.02 65.39
N TYR A 6 2.86 31.26 64.26
CA TYR A 6 2.29 31.24 62.91
C TYR A 6 1.77 29.84 62.50
N ALA A 7 0.72 29.81 61.67
CA ALA A 7 0.33 28.63 60.89
C ALA A 7 0.06 29.05 59.42
N LEU A 8 1.09 28.95 58.57
CA LEU A 8 0.98 29.10 57.13
C LEU A 8 1.77 27.96 56.45
N ALA A 9 1.26 27.50 55.30
CA ALA A 9 1.83 26.51 54.39
C ALA A 9 1.97 25.06 54.90
N LEU A 10 1.12 24.16 54.36
CA LEU A 10 1.61 23.08 53.46
C LEU A 10 0.45 22.47 52.65
N SER A 11 0.20 22.97 51.44
CA SER A 11 -0.57 22.25 50.41
C SER A 11 0.40 21.73 49.35
N LEU A 12 0.97 20.56 49.61
CA LEU A 12 1.89 19.90 48.70
C LEU A 12 1.14 19.43 47.45
N ILE A 13 1.39 20.09 46.33
CA ILE A 13 0.96 19.62 45.00
C ILE A 13 1.78 18.38 44.68
N LEU A 14 1.14 17.20 44.71
CA LEU A 14 1.68 16.00 44.06
C LEU A 14 1.60 16.19 42.54
N SER A 15 2.64 16.82 41.97
CA SER A 15 2.92 16.66 40.55
C SER A 15 3.26 15.18 40.30
N PRO A 16 2.64 14.50 39.33
CA PRO A 16 3.08 13.17 38.95
C PRO A 16 4.52 13.28 38.45
N LEU A 17 5.43 12.46 39.00
CA LEU A 17 6.76 12.31 38.41
C LEU A 17 6.58 11.87 36.96
N ALA A 18 7.03 12.69 36.02
CA ALA A 18 7.24 12.24 34.66
C ALA A 18 8.23 11.07 34.72
N ALA A 19 7.80 9.89 34.24
CA ALA A 19 8.68 8.75 34.14
C ALA A 19 9.83 9.12 33.18
N ALA A 20 11.07 9.00 33.65
CA ALA A 20 12.23 9.25 32.80
C ALA A 20 12.21 8.28 31.61
N SER A 21 12.40 8.81 30.40
CA SER A 21 12.59 8.03 29.18
C SER A 21 13.83 7.16 29.31
N ASN A 22 13.69 5.85 29.05
CA ASN A 22 14.82 4.92 29.12
C ASN A 22 15.74 5.16 27.92
N ARG A 23 17.05 4.96 28.10
CA ARG A 23 18.03 4.92 27.01
C ARG A 23 18.33 3.45 26.71
N ILE A 24 18.05 2.97 25.50
CA ILE A 24 18.23 1.55 25.12
C ILE A 24 19.00 1.50 23.81
N ALA A 25 20.07 0.69 23.75
CA ALA A 25 20.91 0.55 22.57
C ALA A 25 21.02 -0.89 22.08
N LEU A 26 21.15 -1.06 20.76
CA LEU A 26 21.61 -2.28 20.11
C LEU A 26 22.92 -1.97 19.38
N VAL A 27 23.98 -2.70 19.73
CA VAL A 27 25.32 -2.47 19.20
C VAL A 27 25.80 -3.74 18.52
N VAL A 28 26.09 -3.64 17.22
CA VAL A 28 26.43 -4.79 16.36
C VAL A 28 27.79 -4.58 15.72
N GLY A 29 28.67 -5.59 15.81
CA GLY A 29 29.99 -5.59 15.18
C GLY A 29 30.28 -6.91 14.47
N ASN A 30 30.39 -6.89 13.14
CA ASN A 30 30.64 -8.09 12.33
C ASN A 30 32.02 -8.00 11.66
N ASP A 31 32.97 -8.85 12.07
CA ASP A 31 34.30 -8.97 11.44
C ASP A 31 34.47 -10.29 10.68
N ASP A 32 33.94 -11.40 11.20
CA ASP A 32 34.15 -12.75 10.67
C ASP A 32 33.01 -13.18 9.74
N TYR A 33 33.25 -13.05 8.43
CA TYR A 33 32.27 -13.33 7.38
C TYR A 33 32.55 -14.67 6.70
N THR A 34 31.52 -15.49 6.48
CA THR A 34 31.69 -16.82 5.87
C THR A 34 32.06 -16.78 4.38
N THR A 35 31.68 -15.71 3.70
CA THR A 35 31.62 -15.60 2.22
C THR A 35 32.07 -14.23 1.70
N LEU A 36 32.22 -13.24 2.57
CA LEU A 36 32.75 -11.90 2.25
C LEU A 36 34.13 -11.73 2.91
N PRO A 37 34.93 -10.73 2.50
CA PRO A 37 36.23 -10.49 3.13
C PRO A 37 36.06 -10.14 4.61
N ASN A 38 36.81 -10.78 5.49
CA ASN A 38 36.81 -10.44 6.91
C ASN A 38 37.30 -9.02 7.16
N LEU A 39 36.80 -8.42 8.24
CA LEU A 39 37.18 -7.10 8.73
C LEU A 39 38.03 -7.26 10.01
N ASN A 40 38.68 -6.18 10.45
CA ASN A 40 39.73 -6.24 11.49
C ASN A 40 39.40 -5.42 12.76
N ASN A 41 38.26 -4.75 12.79
CA ASN A 41 37.97 -3.68 13.74
C ASN A 41 36.48 -3.53 14.11
N ALA A 42 35.54 -4.14 13.38
CA ALA A 42 34.11 -3.97 13.62
C ALA A 42 33.67 -4.55 14.98
N ARG A 43 34.29 -5.64 15.47
CA ARG A 43 34.10 -6.13 16.84
C ARG A 43 34.60 -5.10 17.86
N LYS A 44 35.82 -4.60 17.69
CA LYS A 44 36.45 -3.62 18.59
C LYS A 44 35.63 -2.33 18.67
N ASP A 45 35.17 -1.85 17.52
CA ASP A 45 34.29 -0.69 17.38
C ASP A 45 32.96 -0.90 18.11
N ALA A 46 32.35 -2.08 18.00
CA ALA A 46 31.13 -2.43 18.73
C ALA A 46 31.35 -2.62 20.25
N GLU A 47 32.48 -3.20 20.66
CA GLU A 47 32.83 -3.40 22.08
C GLU A 47 33.06 -2.06 22.79
N ASP A 48 33.89 -1.19 22.23
CA ASP A 48 34.18 0.12 22.84
C ASP A 48 32.94 1.04 22.81
N MET A 49 32.14 0.99 21.73
CA MET A 49 30.87 1.72 21.66
C MET A 49 29.86 1.22 22.70
N SER A 50 29.80 -0.09 22.94
CA SER A 50 28.95 -0.66 24.00
C SER A 50 29.35 -0.11 25.36
N ALA A 51 30.63 -0.24 25.73
CA ALA A 51 31.13 0.26 27.02
C ALA A 51 30.93 1.79 27.18
N LYS A 52 31.07 2.56 26.09
CA LYS A 52 30.84 4.01 26.11
C LYS A 52 29.36 4.37 26.30
N LEU A 53 28.44 3.62 25.71
CA LEU A 53 27.00 3.84 25.86
C LEU A 53 26.49 3.40 27.24
N GLU A 54 27.02 2.29 27.78
CA GLU A 54 26.75 1.85 29.16
C GLU A 54 27.20 2.92 30.17
N GLN A 55 28.38 3.54 29.97
CA GLN A 55 28.88 4.67 30.77
C GLN A 55 27.91 5.87 30.76
N PHE A 56 27.10 6.05 29.71
CA PHE A 56 26.10 7.12 29.56
C PHE A 56 24.65 6.64 29.79
N GLY A 57 24.49 5.54 30.53
CA GLY A 57 23.19 5.09 31.06
C GLY A 57 22.28 4.40 30.05
N PHE A 58 22.81 3.86 28.94
CA PHE A 58 22.05 3.00 28.05
C PHE A 58 21.98 1.55 28.57
N ASP A 59 20.81 0.92 28.46
CA ASP A 59 20.67 -0.55 28.47
C ASP A 59 21.12 -1.08 27.11
N VAL A 60 22.35 -1.61 27.03
CA VAL A 60 23.00 -2.02 25.78
C VAL A 60 22.81 -3.51 25.51
N ILE A 61 22.41 -3.83 24.28
CA ILE A 61 22.42 -5.19 23.72
C ILE A 61 23.55 -5.29 22.71
N THR A 62 24.69 -5.84 23.11
CA THR A 62 25.83 -6.09 22.22
C THR A 62 25.69 -7.42 21.49
N LYS A 63 26.00 -7.44 20.19
CA LYS A 63 26.13 -8.65 19.36
C LYS A 63 27.34 -8.57 18.46
N LEU A 64 28.13 -9.65 18.43
CA LEU A 64 29.29 -9.78 17.58
C LEU A 64 29.04 -10.90 16.55
N ASP A 65 29.45 -10.64 15.31
CA ASP A 65 29.45 -11.58 14.16
C ASP A 65 28.13 -12.32 14.02
N VAL A 66 27.08 -11.53 14.10
CA VAL A 66 25.73 -12.04 14.28
C VAL A 66 25.17 -12.55 12.96
N LYS A 67 24.75 -13.81 13.02
CA LYS A 67 24.12 -14.52 11.91
C LYS A 67 22.74 -13.96 11.61
N GLN A 68 22.30 -14.07 10.36
CA GLN A 68 21.10 -13.40 9.87
C GLN A 68 19.88 -13.62 10.78
N ARG A 69 19.58 -14.88 11.10
CA ARG A 69 18.45 -15.27 11.95
C ARG A 69 18.51 -14.62 13.33
N ASP A 70 19.71 -14.52 13.91
CA ASP A 70 19.91 -13.99 15.24
C ASP A 70 19.98 -12.46 15.24
N LEU A 71 20.36 -11.82 14.12
CA LEU A 71 20.27 -10.37 13.93
C LEU A 71 18.80 -9.92 13.87
N TYR A 72 17.97 -10.57 13.05
CA TYR A 72 16.52 -10.33 13.01
C TYR A 72 15.87 -10.53 14.39
N ARG A 73 16.26 -11.59 15.10
CA ARG A 73 15.76 -11.85 16.45
C ARG A 73 16.22 -10.78 17.44
N THR A 74 17.47 -10.34 17.37
CA THR A 74 17.98 -9.31 18.27
C THR A 74 17.30 -7.97 18.03
N LEU A 75 17.02 -7.61 16.77
CA LEU A 75 16.26 -6.40 16.44
C LEU A 75 14.82 -6.47 16.98
N TYR A 76 14.18 -7.64 16.94
CA TYR A 76 12.88 -7.89 17.56
C TYR A 76 12.93 -7.80 19.11
N ASP A 77 13.94 -8.40 19.73
CA ASP A 77 14.11 -8.39 21.19
C ASP A 77 14.46 -6.97 21.71
N PHE A 78 15.23 -6.19 20.93
CA PHE A 78 15.54 -4.77 21.17
C PHE A 78 14.29 -3.89 21.04
N SER A 79 13.57 -3.96 19.92
CA SER A 79 12.33 -3.19 19.73
C SER A 79 11.25 -3.56 20.76
N GLY A 80 11.20 -4.82 21.18
CA GLY A 80 10.33 -5.27 22.28
C GLY A 80 10.66 -4.73 23.68
N LYS A 81 11.87 -4.16 23.90
CA LYS A 81 12.21 -3.43 25.14
C LYS A 81 11.73 -1.97 25.13
N LEU A 82 11.65 -1.35 23.95
CA LEU A 82 11.34 0.07 23.79
C LEU A 82 9.90 0.39 24.20
N LYS A 83 9.71 1.57 24.79
CA LYS A 83 8.41 2.15 25.16
C LYS A 83 8.23 3.53 24.55
N ALA A 84 6.99 4.01 24.58
CA ALA A 84 6.65 5.35 24.13
C ALA A 84 7.48 6.42 24.87
N GLY A 85 8.27 7.19 24.12
CA GLY A 85 9.14 8.24 24.65
C GLY A 85 10.59 7.83 24.97
N ASP A 86 10.96 6.55 24.91
CA ASP A 86 12.34 6.11 25.14
C ASP A 86 13.31 6.63 24.05
N THR A 87 14.60 6.74 24.38
CA THR A 87 15.67 6.95 23.39
C THR A 87 16.17 5.59 22.90
N ALA A 88 15.95 5.30 21.63
CA ALA A 88 16.45 4.12 20.94
C ALA A 88 17.72 4.47 20.16
N LEU A 89 18.79 3.67 20.32
CA LEU A 89 20.01 3.80 19.54
C LEU A 89 20.37 2.46 18.89
N VAL A 90 20.78 2.49 17.62
CA VAL A 90 21.44 1.36 16.97
C VAL A 90 22.80 1.80 16.44
N PHE A 91 23.85 1.08 16.83
CA PHE A 91 25.18 1.19 16.22
C PHE A 91 25.46 -0.10 15.45
N TYR A 92 25.93 0.03 14.21
CA TYR A 92 26.34 -1.09 13.38
C TYR A 92 27.70 -0.80 12.75
N ALA A 93 28.68 -1.67 13.04
CA ALA A 93 29.96 -1.74 12.37
C ALA A 93 30.06 -3.05 11.57
N GLY A 94 30.48 -2.98 10.31
CA GLY A 94 30.62 -4.15 9.45
C GLY A 94 30.55 -3.83 7.95
N HIS A 95 30.32 -4.85 7.13
CA HIS A 95 29.95 -4.64 5.72
C HIS A 95 28.58 -3.99 5.62
N GLY A 96 28.51 -2.96 4.78
CA GLY A 96 27.29 -2.27 4.38
C GLY A 96 27.30 -2.10 2.86
N ILE A 97 26.23 -2.50 2.18
CA ILE A 97 26.13 -2.43 0.72
C ILE A 97 24.90 -1.61 0.35
N SER A 98 25.06 -0.56 -0.44
CA SER A 98 23.91 0.16 -1.00
C SER A 98 23.48 -0.43 -2.33
N SER A 99 22.17 -0.63 -2.49
CA SER A 99 21.56 -1.06 -3.74
C SER A 99 20.17 -0.43 -3.90
N GLN A 100 19.88 0.09 -5.08
CA GLN A 100 18.58 0.68 -5.45
C GLN A 100 18.07 1.79 -4.50
N GLY A 101 18.97 2.50 -3.82
CA GLY A 101 18.65 3.56 -2.86
C GLY A 101 18.51 3.11 -1.41
N GLU A 102 18.53 1.80 -1.14
CA GLU A 102 18.54 1.23 0.20
C GLU A 102 19.97 0.93 0.68
N ASN A 103 20.12 0.77 2.00
CA ASN A 103 21.37 0.40 2.66
C ASN A 103 21.19 -0.93 3.37
N TYR A 104 21.92 -1.96 2.93
CA TYR A 104 21.86 -3.30 3.50
C TYR A 104 23.02 -3.52 4.47
N LEU A 105 22.69 -3.83 5.72
CA LEU A 105 23.60 -4.22 6.80
C LEU A 105 23.77 -5.74 6.74
N ILE A 106 25.01 -6.22 6.54
CA ILE A 106 25.29 -7.60 6.15
C ILE A 106 25.62 -8.50 7.36
N PRO A 107 24.82 -9.54 7.65
CA PRO A 107 25.15 -10.58 8.64
C PRO A 107 26.44 -11.34 8.34
N SER A 108 27.04 -11.96 9.37
CA SER A 108 28.28 -12.74 9.24
C SER A 108 28.17 -13.96 8.31
N ASP A 109 27.00 -14.62 8.30
CA ASP A 109 26.74 -15.81 7.48
C ASP A 109 26.04 -15.54 6.14
N ALA A 110 25.93 -14.28 5.73
CA ALA A 110 25.20 -13.86 4.54
C ALA A 110 25.89 -14.28 3.23
N ILE A 111 25.23 -15.13 2.43
CA ILE A 111 25.77 -15.65 1.17
C ILE A 111 25.45 -14.67 0.04
N VAL A 112 26.19 -13.56 -0.03
CA VAL A 112 26.01 -12.52 -1.05
C VAL A 112 26.92 -12.81 -2.25
N GLU A 113 26.40 -13.49 -3.27
CA GLU A 113 27.10 -13.75 -4.53
C GLU A 113 26.78 -12.71 -5.63
N TYR A 114 25.61 -12.09 -5.53
CA TYR A 114 25.05 -11.11 -6.45
C TYR A 114 24.30 -10.01 -5.66
N GLU A 115 24.14 -8.84 -6.26
CA GLU A 115 23.43 -7.70 -5.65
C GLU A 115 21.94 -8.00 -5.36
N THR A 116 21.34 -9.01 -6.03
CA THR A 116 19.99 -9.50 -5.72
C THR A 116 19.88 -10.21 -4.38
N ASP A 117 20.95 -10.83 -3.91
CA ASP A 117 20.94 -11.71 -2.75
C ASP A 117 20.84 -10.90 -1.46
N LEU A 118 21.28 -9.64 -1.50
CA LEU A 118 21.16 -8.65 -0.40
C LEU A 118 19.77 -8.62 0.23
N ARG A 119 18.69 -8.76 -0.55
CA ARG A 119 17.32 -8.74 -0.01
C ARG A 119 16.99 -9.99 0.79
N ALA A 120 17.55 -11.13 0.41
CA ALA A 120 17.32 -12.43 1.03
C ALA A 120 18.29 -12.71 2.19
N GLU A 121 19.47 -12.11 2.17
CA GLU A 121 20.60 -12.42 3.07
C GLU A 121 20.91 -11.31 4.10
N ALA A 122 20.47 -10.06 3.88
CA ALA A 122 20.79 -8.90 4.74
C ALA A 122 19.54 -8.18 5.30
N ILE A 123 19.75 -7.15 6.13
CA ILE A 123 18.70 -6.29 6.73
C ILE A 123 18.90 -4.85 6.28
N THR A 124 17.84 -4.10 5.98
CA THR A 124 17.97 -2.69 5.60
C THR A 124 18.07 -1.73 6.80
N ALA A 125 18.85 -0.66 6.66
CA ALA A 125 18.87 0.46 7.61
C ALA A 125 17.47 1.07 7.81
N SER A 126 16.64 1.06 6.76
CA SER A 126 15.25 1.53 6.77
C SER A 126 14.35 0.66 7.67
N GLU A 127 14.49 -0.67 7.65
CA GLU A 127 13.81 -1.58 8.58
C GLU A 127 14.26 -1.37 10.04
N VAL A 128 15.55 -1.11 10.26
CA VAL A 128 16.09 -0.77 11.59
C VAL A 128 15.47 0.53 12.12
N MET A 129 15.46 1.60 11.32
CA MET A 129 14.81 2.87 11.67
C MET A 129 13.30 2.73 11.93
N ALA A 130 12.61 1.95 11.10
CA ALA A 130 11.19 1.66 11.28
C ALA A 130 10.92 0.92 12.60
N SER A 131 11.75 -0.07 12.95
CA SER A 131 11.59 -0.83 14.21
C SER A 131 11.69 0.04 15.47
N MET A 132 12.55 1.06 15.47
CA MET A 132 12.64 2.05 16.56
C MET A 132 11.43 2.98 16.57
N SER A 133 11.06 3.52 15.41
CA SER A 133 9.96 4.49 15.25
C SER A 133 8.60 3.88 15.59
N ASP A 134 8.30 2.67 15.09
CA ASP A 134 7.03 1.96 15.32
C ASP A 134 6.86 1.50 16.78
N SER A 135 7.96 1.37 17.53
CA SER A 135 7.94 1.11 18.97
C SER A 135 7.57 2.35 19.81
N GLY A 136 7.47 3.52 19.18
CA GLY A 136 7.10 4.78 19.83
C GLY A 136 8.25 5.50 20.55
N ALA A 137 9.50 5.11 20.31
CA ALA A 137 10.67 5.80 20.85
C ALA A 137 10.58 7.30 20.56
N GLY A 138 10.86 8.16 21.54
CA GLY A 138 10.81 9.62 21.38
C GLY A 138 11.96 10.16 20.52
N LEU A 139 13.10 9.45 20.56
CA LEU A 139 14.30 9.73 19.78
C LEU A 139 14.85 8.41 19.22
N SER A 140 15.04 8.34 17.90
CA SER A 140 15.66 7.21 17.20
C SER A 140 17.02 7.63 16.62
N ILE A 141 18.10 6.97 17.05
CA ILE A 141 19.47 7.26 16.64
C ILE A 141 20.03 6.04 15.89
N LEU A 142 20.50 6.22 14.66
CA LEU A 142 21.19 5.17 13.91
C LEU A 142 22.59 5.62 13.52
N ILE A 143 23.60 4.84 13.89
CA ILE A 143 25.01 5.11 13.62
C ILE A 143 25.56 3.95 12.79
N LEU A 144 26.02 4.26 11.58
CA LEU A 144 26.48 3.27 10.60
C LEU A 144 27.97 3.44 10.32
N ASP A 145 28.80 2.61 10.96
CA ASP A 145 30.21 2.44 10.56
C ASP A 145 30.36 1.31 9.53
N ALA A 146 29.67 1.51 8.40
CA ALA A 146 29.49 0.47 7.38
C ALA A 146 29.40 1.07 5.98
N CYS A 147 30.53 1.53 5.47
CA CYS A 147 30.71 2.00 4.09
C CYS A 147 32.00 1.40 3.52
N ARG A 148 32.10 0.07 3.38
CA ARG A 148 33.27 -0.57 2.73
C ARG A 148 33.01 -0.75 1.23
N ASP A 149 34.08 -0.81 0.44
CA ASP A 149 33.96 -1.01 -1.02
C ASP A 149 33.10 -2.24 -1.28
N ASN A 150 32.06 -2.11 -2.13
CA ASN A 150 31.10 -3.20 -2.34
C ASN A 150 31.87 -4.49 -2.72
N PRO A 151 31.85 -5.52 -1.84
CA PRO A 151 32.77 -6.65 -1.89
C PRO A 151 32.47 -7.60 -3.06
N LEU A 152 31.34 -7.40 -3.74
CA LEU A 152 30.99 -8.15 -4.94
C LEU A 152 31.96 -7.85 -6.11
N PRO A 153 32.30 -8.87 -6.91
CA PRO A 153 33.11 -8.68 -8.11
C PRO A 153 32.50 -7.64 -9.06
N LYS A 154 33.32 -6.79 -9.69
CA LYS A 154 32.87 -5.69 -10.57
C LYS A 154 31.88 -6.07 -11.69
N ARG A 155 31.81 -7.36 -12.08
CA ARG A 155 30.84 -7.89 -13.07
C ARG A 155 29.47 -8.25 -12.49
N ARG A 156 29.33 -8.29 -11.16
CA ARG A 156 28.14 -8.73 -10.40
C ARG A 156 27.49 -7.62 -9.54
N ARG A 157 27.97 -6.37 -9.67
CA ARG A 157 27.48 -5.21 -8.93
C ARG A 157 27.27 -3.97 -9.79
N SER A 158 26.35 -3.11 -9.36
CA SER A 158 26.15 -1.75 -9.85
C SER A 158 27.35 -0.85 -9.54
N ALA A 159 27.44 0.28 -10.25
CA ALA A 159 28.60 1.17 -10.19
C ALA A 159 28.69 2.04 -8.91
N ALA A 160 27.73 1.94 -8.00
CA ALA A 160 27.67 2.72 -6.77
C ALA A 160 28.77 2.32 -5.76
N ARG A 161 29.17 3.27 -4.92
CA ARG A 161 30.06 3.08 -3.76
C ARG A 161 29.46 3.80 -2.54
N GLY A 162 29.78 3.33 -1.34
CA GLY A 162 29.24 3.88 -0.09
C GLY A 162 27.73 3.63 0.11
N LEU A 163 27.18 4.23 1.17
CA LEU A 163 25.75 4.15 1.50
C LEU A 163 24.94 5.31 0.89
N SER A 164 23.66 5.04 0.61
CA SER A 164 22.65 6.05 0.24
C SER A 164 22.13 6.80 1.48
N VAL A 165 21.52 7.97 1.30
CA VAL A 165 20.92 8.73 2.41
C VAL A 165 19.49 8.26 2.68
N VAL A 166 19.25 7.65 3.84
CA VAL A 166 17.91 7.34 4.35
C VAL A 166 17.20 8.64 4.78
N SER A 167 15.94 8.80 4.35
CA SER A 167 15.10 9.95 4.71
C SER A 167 14.60 9.86 6.14
N THR A 168 14.81 10.93 6.91
CA THR A 168 14.33 11.06 8.29
C THR A 168 12.94 11.73 8.40
N GLN A 169 12.35 12.17 7.27
CA GLN A 169 11.07 12.90 7.26
C GLN A 169 9.82 12.01 7.48
N GLN A 170 9.98 10.69 7.62
CA GLN A 170 8.87 9.74 7.72
C GLN A 170 8.52 9.30 9.14
N SER A 171 9.35 9.61 10.15
CA SER A 171 9.06 9.30 11.56
C SER A 171 8.27 10.43 12.23
N THR A 172 7.24 10.08 13.01
CA THR A 172 6.55 11.03 13.91
C THR A 172 7.35 11.30 15.20
N ALA A 173 8.37 10.49 15.46
CA ALA A 173 9.41 10.72 16.45
C ALA A 173 10.62 11.42 15.82
N GLY A 174 11.48 12.02 16.65
CA GLY A 174 12.73 12.60 16.16
C GLY A 174 13.72 11.52 15.75
N SER A 175 14.24 11.60 14.52
CA SER A 175 15.22 10.65 13.99
C SER A 175 16.54 11.33 13.62
N VAL A 176 17.66 10.71 14.01
CA VAL A 176 19.03 11.14 13.68
C VAL A 176 19.81 9.95 13.12
N ILE A 177 20.49 10.15 11.98
CA ILE A 177 21.33 9.13 11.35
C ILE A 177 22.71 9.71 11.09
N LEU A 178 23.76 9.01 11.51
CA LEU A 178 25.17 9.34 11.27
C LEU A 178 25.82 8.22 10.46
N TYR A 179 26.32 8.55 9.27
CA TYR A 179 27.06 7.66 8.38
C TYR A 179 28.56 7.92 8.54
N SER A 180 29.39 6.87 8.59
CA SER A 180 30.84 7.05 8.72
C SER A 180 31.50 7.68 7.49
N ALA A 181 30.86 7.64 6.31
CA ALA A 181 31.30 8.31 5.11
C ALA A 181 30.11 8.83 4.27
N ALA A 182 30.35 9.83 3.43
CA ALA A 182 29.35 10.40 2.55
C ALA A 182 28.95 9.43 1.42
N PRO A 183 27.77 9.59 0.80
CA PRO A 183 27.38 8.79 -0.36
C PRO A 183 28.44 8.87 -1.48
N GLY A 184 28.90 7.72 -1.97
CA GLY A 184 30.02 7.61 -2.90
C GLY A 184 31.40 7.42 -2.27
N GLN A 185 31.56 7.61 -0.96
CA GLN A 185 32.82 7.43 -0.23
C GLN A 185 32.87 6.12 0.57
N THR A 186 34.08 5.73 0.94
CA THR A 186 34.41 4.53 1.73
C THR A 186 34.94 4.97 3.09
N ALA A 187 34.67 4.22 4.15
CA ALA A 187 35.28 4.46 5.47
C ALA A 187 36.73 3.96 5.51
N GLU A 188 37.63 4.70 6.15
CA GLU A 188 39.03 4.28 6.36
C GLU A 188 39.18 3.43 7.63
N ASP A 189 39.91 2.32 7.49
CA ASP A 189 40.27 1.45 8.59
C ASP A 189 41.32 2.10 9.51
N GLY A 190 41.25 1.76 10.80
CA GLY A 190 42.28 2.10 11.77
C GLY A 190 43.53 1.24 11.64
N GLY A 191 44.52 1.51 12.50
CA GLY A 191 45.65 0.61 12.70
C GLY A 191 45.19 -0.74 13.26
N ALA A 192 45.95 -1.81 13.01
CA ALA A 192 45.61 -3.15 13.50
C ALA A 192 45.42 -3.16 15.03
N GLY A 193 44.30 -3.70 15.51
CA GLY A 193 43.92 -3.71 16.94
C GLY A 193 43.35 -2.38 17.47
N GLN A 194 43.14 -1.39 16.62
CA GLN A 194 42.54 -0.09 16.95
C GLN A 194 41.15 0.05 16.31
N ASN A 195 40.39 1.04 16.77
CA ASN A 195 39.11 1.41 16.18
C ASN A 195 39.23 1.92 14.74
N GLY A 196 38.16 1.81 13.96
CA GLY A 196 38.01 2.55 12.71
C GLY A 196 38.16 4.06 12.93
N VAL A 197 38.65 4.80 11.93
CA VAL A 197 38.93 6.25 12.09
C VAL A 197 37.68 7.03 12.50
N PHE A 198 36.52 6.61 11.99
CA PHE A 198 35.22 7.14 12.40
C PHE A 198 34.86 6.82 13.85
N THR A 199 34.85 5.55 14.23
CA THR A 199 34.43 5.14 15.58
C THR A 199 35.38 5.70 16.65
N GLY A 200 36.70 5.71 16.42
CA GLY A 200 37.66 6.35 17.33
C GLY A 200 37.40 7.86 17.53
N ALA A 201 37.11 8.59 16.45
CA ALA A 201 36.74 10.00 16.52
C ALA A 201 35.36 10.22 17.17
N LEU A 202 34.41 9.30 17.02
CA LEU A 202 33.10 9.36 17.67
C LEU A 202 33.22 9.15 19.18
N LEU A 203 33.93 8.10 19.63
CA LEU A 203 34.17 7.80 21.04
C LEU A 203 34.81 9.00 21.78
N LYS A 204 35.85 9.60 21.19
CA LYS A 204 36.50 10.83 21.70
C LYS A 204 35.52 11.99 21.90
N ASN A 205 34.58 12.19 20.98
CA ASN A 205 33.65 13.32 21.05
C ASN A 205 32.46 13.04 21.99
N LEU A 206 32.05 11.78 22.14
CA LEU A 206 31.05 11.35 23.13
C LEU A 206 31.50 11.62 24.58
N ASP A 207 32.81 11.55 24.86
CA ASP A 207 33.36 11.88 26.18
C ASP A 207 33.28 13.37 26.56
N THR A 208 33.01 14.28 25.62
CA THR A 208 32.91 15.71 25.93
C THR A 208 31.56 16.05 26.58
N ALA A 209 31.57 16.30 27.89
CA ALA A 209 30.38 16.66 28.66
C ALA A 209 29.68 17.93 28.14
N GLY A 210 28.35 17.94 28.21
CA GLY A 210 27.51 19.09 27.86
C GLY A 210 27.34 19.36 26.36
N LEU A 211 27.84 18.48 25.48
CA LEU A 211 27.59 18.59 24.03
C LEU A 211 26.26 17.97 23.62
N SER A 212 25.47 18.70 22.83
CA SER A 212 24.28 18.13 22.19
C SER A 212 24.67 17.13 21.08
N ILE A 213 23.74 16.24 20.71
CA ILE A 213 23.94 15.26 19.63
C ILE A 213 24.43 15.89 18.33
N ASP A 214 23.90 17.06 17.94
CA ASP A 214 24.37 17.81 16.78
C ASP A 214 25.83 18.27 16.93
N GLN A 215 26.24 18.71 18.12
CA GLN A 215 27.61 19.15 18.39
C GLN A 215 28.59 17.97 18.40
N VAL A 216 28.22 16.84 19.01
CA VAL A 216 29.02 15.60 18.97
C VAL A 216 29.22 15.18 17.52
N PHE A 217 28.13 15.02 16.75
CA PHE A 217 28.20 14.50 15.37
C PHE A 217 28.94 15.46 14.43
N LYS A 218 28.76 16.79 14.58
CA LYS A 218 29.53 17.79 13.82
C LYS A 218 31.03 17.74 14.13
N ARG A 219 31.42 17.60 15.41
CA ARG A 219 32.84 17.47 15.79
C ARG A 219 33.44 16.15 15.31
N THR A 220 32.72 15.04 15.40
CA THR A 220 33.13 13.76 14.81
C THR A 220 33.37 13.90 13.30
N ALA A 221 32.48 14.56 12.57
CA ALA A 221 32.66 14.79 11.13
C ALA A 221 33.90 15.65 10.83
N GLN A 222 34.17 16.69 11.63
CA GLN A 222 35.36 17.55 11.53
C GLN A 222 36.66 16.80 11.84
N ASP A 223 36.69 16.00 12.92
CA ASP A 223 37.83 15.18 13.31
C ASP A 223 38.17 14.14 12.22
N VAL A 224 37.19 13.38 11.72
CA VAL A 224 37.39 12.37 10.66
C VAL A 224 37.88 13.01 9.35
N ALA A 225 37.26 14.13 8.95
CA ALA A 225 37.70 14.87 7.77
C ALA A 225 39.12 15.45 7.93
N SER A 226 39.56 15.73 9.15
CA SER A 226 40.92 16.20 9.42
C SER A 226 41.93 15.05 9.41
N LEU A 227 41.63 13.96 10.13
CA LEU A 227 42.47 12.75 10.23
C LEU A 227 42.68 12.07 8.87
N THR A 228 41.65 12.02 8.03
CA THR A 228 41.73 11.39 6.68
C THR A 228 42.13 12.37 5.57
N ALA A 229 42.55 13.60 5.90
CA ALA A 229 42.81 14.67 4.92
C ALA A 229 41.66 14.81 3.89
N LYS A 230 40.42 14.78 4.38
CA LYS A 230 39.14 14.87 3.64
C LYS A 230 38.82 13.71 2.70
N ARG A 231 39.56 12.60 2.73
CA ARG A 231 39.24 11.38 1.96
C ARG A 231 37.96 10.70 2.46
N GLN A 232 37.67 10.79 3.77
CA GLN A 232 36.43 10.37 4.40
C GLN A 232 35.73 11.58 5.02
N GLN A 233 34.43 11.73 4.76
CA GLN A 233 33.59 12.77 5.35
C GLN A 233 32.29 12.15 5.89
N PRO A 234 32.12 12.03 7.22
CA PRO A 234 30.86 11.54 7.79
C PRO A 234 29.66 12.39 7.39
N TRP A 235 28.52 11.75 7.16
CA TRP A 235 27.28 12.40 6.72
C TRP A 235 26.21 12.33 7.81
N ILE A 236 25.43 13.40 7.97
CA ILE A 236 24.42 13.52 9.03
C ILE A 236 23.06 13.76 8.39
N SER A 237 22.05 12.99 8.80
CA SER A 237 20.64 13.20 8.48
C SER A 237 19.87 13.39 9.79
N ASN A 238 19.37 14.60 10.06
CA ASN A 238 18.72 14.93 11.33
C ASN A 238 17.30 15.50 11.09
N SER A 239 16.33 15.00 11.86
CA SER A 239 14.94 15.49 11.94
C SER A 239 14.50 15.77 13.39
N PHE A 240 15.33 15.44 14.37
CA PHE A 240 15.07 15.70 15.78
C PHE A 240 15.29 17.18 16.10
N THR A 241 14.34 17.78 16.82
CA THR A 241 14.32 19.21 17.14
C THR A 241 14.42 19.50 18.65
N GLY A 242 14.59 18.46 19.47
CA GLY A 242 14.84 18.59 20.91
C GLY A 242 16.33 18.55 21.22
N ASP A 243 16.67 18.73 22.50
CA ASP A 243 18.03 18.60 22.98
C ASP A 243 18.26 17.16 23.50
N PHE A 244 19.37 16.54 23.08
CA PHE A 244 19.83 15.25 23.63
C PHE A 244 21.33 15.31 23.87
N TYR A 245 21.75 14.83 25.04
CA TYR A 245 23.12 14.80 25.52
C TYR A 245 23.47 13.36 25.89
N PHE A 246 24.56 12.85 25.32
CA PHE A 246 25.12 11.55 25.73
C PHE A 246 25.73 11.69 27.13
N ASN A 247 26.74 12.57 27.25
CA ASN A 247 27.39 12.93 28.51
C ASN A 247 26.76 14.20 29.09
N ASP A 248 25.78 14.03 29.99
CA ASP A 248 25.04 15.09 30.68
C ASP A 248 25.64 15.49 32.04
N ASN A 249 26.88 15.08 32.33
CA ASN A 249 27.59 15.53 33.52
C ASN A 249 27.72 17.06 33.55
N PRO A 250 27.44 17.72 34.70
CA PRO A 250 27.46 19.17 34.79
C PRO A 250 28.88 19.71 34.59
N VAL A 251 29.08 20.44 33.49
CA VAL A 251 30.35 21.14 33.21
C VAL A 251 30.53 22.25 34.25
N VAL A 252 31.63 22.21 35.00
CA VAL A 252 32.02 23.31 35.90
C VAL A 252 32.54 24.46 35.03
N VAL A 253 31.65 25.37 34.66
CA VAL A 253 31.98 26.53 33.81
C VAL A 253 32.65 27.62 34.63
N THR A 254 33.98 27.73 34.54
CA THR A 254 34.72 28.94 34.94
C THR A 254 34.34 30.09 33.99
N PRO A 255 34.00 31.28 34.49
CA PRO A 255 33.45 32.34 33.64
C PRO A 255 34.52 32.96 32.73
N LYS A 256 34.25 32.96 31.41
CA LYS A 256 35.07 33.69 30.43
C LYS A 256 34.18 34.37 29.38
N GLN A 257 34.22 35.70 29.40
CA GLN A 257 33.70 36.74 28.47
C GLN A 257 32.39 36.51 27.68
N PRO A 258 31.56 37.55 27.53
CA PRO A 258 30.27 37.44 26.83
C PRO A 258 30.46 37.14 25.34
N GLU A 259 29.91 36.00 24.91
CA GLU A 259 29.68 35.66 23.51
C GLU A 259 28.49 36.51 22.97
N PRO A 260 28.53 37.02 21.72
CA PRO A 260 27.55 38.00 21.26
C PRO A 260 26.11 37.42 21.19
N GLU A 261 25.13 38.25 21.54
CA GLU A 261 23.71 37.87 21.52
C GLU A 261 23.26 37.42 20.13
N ILE A 262 22.98 36.12 19.99
CA ILE A 262 22.39 35.55 18.77
C ILE A 262 20.99 36.14 18.60
N LYS A 263 20.75 36.80 17.46
CA LYS A 263 19.41 37.31 17.12
C LYS A 263 18.41 36.17 17.06
N LYS A 264 17.39 36.24 17.93
CA LYS A 264 16.36 35.21 18.05
C LYS A 264 15.32 35.35 16.92
N TYR A 265 15.55 34.68 15.80
CA TYR A 265 14.58 34.59 14.70
C TYR A 265 13.37 33.74 15.08
N ASP A 266 12.21 34.03 14.48
CA ASP A 266 11.02 33.19 14.57
C ASP A 266 11.26 31.89 13.80
N LYS A 267 11.41 30.78 14.53
CA LYS A 267 11.76 29.46 13.97
C LYS A 267 10.70 28.91 13.03
N GLU A 268 9.41 29.23 13.20
CA GLU A 268 8.35 28.75 12.30
C GLU A 268 8.38 29.48 10.96
N LEU A 269 8.59 30.79 10.98
CA LEU A 269 8.75 31.60 9.77
C LEU A 269 10.08 31.35 9.05
N GLU A 270 11.14 31.08 9.81
CA GLU A 270 12.43 30.66 9.24
C GLU A 270 12.30 29.29 8.54
N LEU A 271 11.73 28.29 9.23
CA LEU A 271 11.52 26.95 8.68
C LEU A 271 10.61 26.99 7.44
N ALA A 272 9.51 27.73 7.47
CA ALA A 272 8.61 27.87 6.33
C ALA A 272 9.30 28.52 5.11
N PHE A 273 10.15 29.53 5.33
CA PHE A 273 10.97 30.11 4.26
C PHE A 273 11.97 29.08 3.73
N TRP A 274 12.73 28.43 4.63
CA TRP A 274 13.72 27.42 4.27
C TRP A 274 13.10 26.28 3.46
N SER A 275 11.99 25.67 3.91
CA SER A 275 11.27 24.62 3.20
C SER A 275 10.78 25.05 1.81
N SER A 276 10.49 26.35 1.60
CA SER A 276 10.08 26.86 0.29
C SER A 276 11.25 27.00 -0.72
N VAL A 277 12.49 27.09 -0.23
CA VAL A 277 13.70 27.25 -1.07
C VAL A 277 14.61 26.02 -1.07
N ALA A 278 14.47 25.10 -0.10
CA ALA A 278 15.39 23.99 0.15
C ALA A 278 15.67 23.11 -1.07
N GLU A 279 14.67 22.82 -1.90
CA GLU A 279 14.81 22.01 -3.13
C GLU A 279 15.07 22.84 -4.41
N SER A 280 15.32 24.14 -4.26
CA SER A 280 15.57 25.02 -5.39
C SER A 280 16.95 24.79 -6.01
N LYS A 281 17.02 24.92 -7.35
CA LYS A 281 18.27 24.95 -8.13
C LYS A 281 18.74 26.37 -8.44
N ASN A 282 18.05 27.40 -7.93
CA ASN A 282 18.39 28.81 -8.17
C ASN A 282 19.11 29.39 -6.94
N HIS A 283 20.42 29.63 -7.05
CA HIS A 283 21.24 30.17 -5.95
C HIS A 283 20.70 31.48 -5.36
N LYS A 284 20.01 32.31 -6.17
CA LYS A 284 19.44 33.59 -5.72
C LYS A 284 18.35 33.45 -4.65
N LEU A 285 17.70 32.28 -4.55
CA LEU A 285 16.71 32.02 -3.51
C LEU A 285 17.36 31.70 -2.15
N PHE A 286 18.56 31.13 -2.15
CA PHE A 286 19.38 30.96 -0.95
C PHE A 286 20.04 32.27 -0.52
N GLU A 287 20.45 33.11 -1.48
CA GLU A 287 20.89 34.50 -1.20
C GLU A 287 19.75 35.34 -0.60
N ALA A 288 18.51 35.17 -1.08
CA ALA A 288 17.33 35.81 -0.51
C ALA A 288 17.02 35.32 0.93
N TYR A 289 17.16 34.01 1.18
CA TYR A 289 17.06 33.45 2.53
C TYR A 289 18.15 34.04 3.45
N LEU A 290 19.42 34.10 3.03
CA LEU A 290 20.51 34.70 3.81
C LEU A 290 20.34 36.19 4.06
N LYS A 291 19.69 36.93 3.14
CA LYS A 291 19.36 38.34 3.36
C LYS A 291 18.30 38.53 4.45
N GLN A 292 17.41 37.56 4.63
CA GLN A 292 16.33 37.59 5.62
C GLN A 292 16.76 36.99 6.98
N TYR A 293 17.63 35.97 6.94
CA TYR A 293 18.10 35.19 8.09
C TYR A 293 19.63 34.98 8.01
N PRO A 294 20.45 36.05 8.11
CA PRO A 294 21.92 35.97 7.92
C PRO A 294 22.64 35.13 8.98
N GLU A 295 22.03 35.00 10.16
CA GLU A 295 22.48 34.17 11.30
C GLU A 295 21.44 33.09 11.62
N GLY A 296 20.59 32.74 10.64
CA GLY A 296 19.55 31.73 10.79
C GLY A 296 20.08 30.30 10.98
N SER A 297 19.22 29.43 11.49
CA SER A 297 19.42 27.99 11.70
C SER A 297 19.94 27.26 10.44
N PHE A 298 19.64 27.75 9.24
CA PHE A 298 20.09 27.20 7.96
C PHE A 298 21.08 28.10 7.20
N ALA A 299 21.62 29.16 7.82
CA ALA A 299 22.50 30.12 7.15
C ALA A 299 23.76 29.47 6.56
N GLU A 300 24.46 28.62 7.30
CA GLU A 300 25.61 27.89 6.76
C GLU A 300 25.23 26.92 5.63
N LEU A 301 24.07 26.26 5.74
CA LEU A 301 23.59 25.36 4.69
C LEU A 301 23.22 26.13 3.41
N ALA A 302 22.67 27.34 3.55
CA ALA A 302 22.42 28.25 2.43
C ALA A 302 23.74 28.72 1.77
N ARG A 303 24.76 29.10 2.57
CA ARG A 303 26.09 29.47 2.07
C ARG A 303 26.72 28.35 1.25
N VAL A 304 26.75 27.13 1.79
CA VAL A 304 27.25 25.94 1.08
C VAL A 304 26.46 25.65 -0.20
N LYS A 305 25.12 25.78 -0.16
CA LYS A 305 24.26 25.51 -1.32
C LYS A 305 24.43 26.55 -2.42
N ILE A 306 24.73 27.81 -2.08
CA ILE A 306 25.12 28.85 -3.04
C ILE A 306 26.41 28.49 -3.75
N GLU A 307 27.45 28.08 -3.02
CA GLU A 307 28.73 27.70 -3.62
C GLU A 307 28.58 26.49 -4.56
N VAL A 308 27.90 25.43 -4.13
CA VAL A 308 27.64 24.24 -4.98
C VAL A 308 26.87 24.61 -6.24
N LEU A 309 25.81 25.44 -6.13
CA LEU A 309 25.01 25.85 -7.28
C LEU A 309 25.72 26.85 -8.19
N LYS A 310 26.69 27.63 -7.68
CA LYS A 310 27.56 28.49 -8.50
C LYS A 310 28.61 27.68 -9.23
N MET A 311 29.26 26.71 -8.58
CA MET A 311 30.19 25.77 -9.22
C MET A 311 29.53 24.94 -10.33
N GLN A 312 28.24 24.61 -10.19
CA GLN A 312 27.45 23.90 -11.21
C GLN A 312 26.95 24.79 -12.37
N ALA A 313 27.12 26.12 -12.29
CA ALA A 313 26.54 27.08 -13.23
C ALA A 313 27.56 27.70 -14.22
N VAL A 314 28.77 27.14 -14.33
CA VAL A 314 29.84 27.69 -15.19
C VAL A 314 29.96 26.91 -16.51
N PRO A 315 29.50 27.49 -17.64
CA PRO A 315 30.21 27.49 -18.90
C PRO A 315 31.25 28.64 -18.93
N GLU A 316 32.19 28.50 -19.85
CA GLU A 316 33.37 29.36 -20.03
C GLU A 316 33.04 30.82 -20.45
N SER A 317 34.01 31.72 -20.19
CA SER A 317 34.10 33.15 -20.56
C SER A 317 33.48 34.23 -19.64
N ALA A 318 34.24 35.31 -19.50
CA ALA A 318 33.97 36.55 -18.75
C ALA A 318 34.50 37.74 -19.59
N PRO A 319 34.49 39.02 -19.14
CA PRO A 319 33.70 39.70 -18.10
C PRO A 319 32.95 40.93 -18.69
N THR A 320 32.33 41.79 -17.85
CA THR A 320 32.48 43.29 -17.86
C THR A 320 31.63 43.92 -16.74
N THR A 321 32.11 45.05 -16.21
CA THR A 321 31.61 45.87 -15.09
C THR A 321 30.50 46.86 -15.48
N VAL A 322 29.63 47.26 -14.52
CA VAL A 322 29.18 48.67 -14.28
C VAL A 322 28.80 48.86 -12.79
N ARG A 323 29.05 50.09 -12.30
CA ARG A 323 28.89 50.67 -10.94
C ARG A 323 27.45 51.01 -10.46
N GLU A 324 27.34 51.02 -9.13
CA GLU A 324 26.72 52.02 -8.21
C GLU A 324 25.23 52.41 -8.18
N ALA A 325 24.87 52.85 -6.96
CA ALA A 325 23.90 53.88 -6.57
C ALA A 325 22.54 53.43 -5.97
N ALA A 326 22.38 53.79 -4.69
CA ALA A 326 21.25 53.60 -3.81
C ALA A 326 20.06 54.54 -4.09
N SER A 327 18.91 54.26 -3.46
CA SER A 327 18.09 55.31 -2.82
C SER A 327 17.19 54.75 -1.71
N THR A 328 16.73 55.63 -0.83
CA THR A 328 16.09 55.40 0.46
C THR A 328 14.56 55.34 0.41
N ASN A 329 13.94 54.78 1.46
CA ASN A 329 13.00 55.51 2.34
C ASN A 329 12.33 54.57 3.36
N ALA A 330 12.60 54.80 4.65
CA ALA A 330 11.84 54.22 5.77
C ALA A 330 11.28 55.39 6.59
N GLY A 331 10.06 55.82 6.26
CA GLY A 331 9.35 56.89 6.94
C GLY A 331 8.45 56.38 8.07
N ASN A 332 8.31 57.21 9.11
CA ASN A 332 7.49 57.00 10.31
C ASN A 332 6.13 56.32 10.05
N LEU A 333 5.79 55.35 10.92
CA LEU A 333 4.44 54.80 11.04
C LEU A 333 3.85 55.16 12.40
N GLU A 334 2.68 55.78 12.39
CA GLU A 334 1.92 56.13 13.61
C GLU A 334 1.51 54.89 14.42
N PRO A 335 1.20 55.04 15.73
CA PRO A 335 0.63 53.97 16.54
C PRO A 335 -0.72 53.51 15.98
N VAL A 336 -1.01 52.21 16.10
CA VAL A 336 -2.29 51.63 15.68
C VAL A 336 -3.40 52.24 16.51
N SER A 337 -4.51 52.66 15.86
CA SER A 337 -5.65 53.16 16.62
C SER A 337 -6.21 52.04 17.51
N PRO A 338 -6.62 52.33 18.76
CA PRO A 338 -7.26 51.33 19.62
C PRO A 338 -8.47 50.66 18.97
N GLU A 339 -9.16 51.38 18.07
CA GLU A 339 -10.28 50.85 17.30
C GLU A 339 -9.85 49.79 16.27
N GLU A 340 -8.75 49.99 15.54
CA GLU A 340 -8.23 48.98 14.59
C GLU A 340 -7.75 47.72 15.33
N LEU A 341 -7.07 47.90 16.47
CA LEU A 341 -6.64 46.78 17.33
C LEU A 341 -7.84 45.98 17.85
N ALA A 342 -8.86 46.64 18.41
CA ALA A 342 -10.06 45.96 18.89
C ALA A 342 -10.83 45.24 17.76
N PHE A 343 -10.91 45.84 16.57
CA PHE A 343 -11.54 45.22 15.40
C PHE A 343 -10.75 44.00 14.92
N TRP A 344 -9.41 44.09 14.87
CA TRP A 344 -8.55 42.98 14.49
C TRP A 344 -8.58 41.84 15.50
N ASP A 345 -8.65 42.14 16.80
CA ASP A 345 -8.70 41.13 17.85
C ASP A 345 -10.03 40.35 17.88
N GLY A 346 -11.14 40.98 17.48
CA GLY A 346 -12.41 40.28 17.22
C GLY A 346 -12.47 39.53 15.87
N LEU A 347 -11.45 39.71 15.01
CA LEU A 347 -11.39 39.15 13.67
C LEU A 347 -10.39 37.99 13.53
N LYS A 348 -9.26 38.04 14.25
CA LYS A 348 -8.18 37.05 14.16
C LYS A 348 -8.69 35.63 14.46
N GLY A 349 -8.62 34.75 13.46
CA GLY A 349 -9.10 33.37 13.58
C GLY A 349 -10.59 33.16 13.26
N SER A 350 -11.33 34.21 12.86
CA SER A 350 -12.67 34.05 12.31
C SER A 350 -12.65 33.20 11.03
N GLU A 351 -13.67 32.36 10.82
CA GLU A 351 -13.90 31.68 9.54
C GLU A 351 -14.84 32.48 8.60
N ASP A 352 -15.35 33.62 9.07
CA ASP A 352 -16.21 34.52 8.29
C ASP A 352 -15.38 35.41 7.37
N LEU A 353 -15.44 35.09 6.08
CA LEU A 353 -14.71 35.76 5.01
C LEU A 353 -15.15 37.23 4.83
N ASN A 354 -16.43 37.53 5.06
CA ASN A 354 -16.97 38.88 4.90
C ASN A 354 -16.39 39.83 5.95
N LYS A 355 -16.11 39.37 7.18
CA LYS A 355 -15.47 40.21 8.21
C LYS A 355 -14.06 40.67 7.82
N TYR A 356 -13.27 39.83 7.14
CA TYR A 356 -11.94 40.25 6.63
C TYR A 356 -12.06 41.24 5.46
N ARG A 357 -13.03 41.06 4.56
CA ARG A 357 -13.32 42.04 3.49
C ARG A 357 -13.79 43.37 4.08
N THR A 358 -14.63 43.34 5.12
CA THR A 358 -15.06 44.54 5.87
C THR A 358 -13.88 45.25 6.54
N TYR A 359 -12.95 44.53 7.16
CA TYR A 359 -11.73 45.12 7.73
C TYR A 359 -10.90 45.85 6.66
N LEU A 360 -10.65 45.21 5.51
CA LEU A 360 -9.91 45.81 4.39
C LEU A 360 -10.62 47.00 3.74
N GLY A 361 -11.95 47.10 3.86
CA GLY A 361 -12.73 48.25 3.39
C GLY A 361 -12.94 49.36 4.44
N LYS A 362 -12.84 49.04 5.74
CA LYS A 362 -13.08 49.98 6.84
C LYS A 362 -11.89 50.90 7.11
N PHE A 363 -10.66 50.40 6.94
CA PHE A 363 -9.44 51.15 7.26
C PHE A 363 -8.67 51.53 5.99
N SER A 364 -8.38 52.81 5.80
CA SER A 364 -7.75 53.34 4.58
C SER A 364 -6.31 52.84 4.35
N ASN A 365 -5.62 52.48 5.43
CA ASN A 365 -4.27 51.91 5.40
C ASN A 365 -4.11 50.87 6.53
N PRO A 366 -4.71 49.67 6.42
CA PRO A 366 -4.80 48.73 7.54
C PRO A 366 -3.44 48.10 7.85
N ARG A 367 -2.99 48.12 9.10
CA ARG A 367 -1.68 47.57 9.49
C ARG A 367 -1.63 46.04 9.39
N PHE A 368 -2.76 45.37 9.53
CA PHE A 368 -2.91 43.92 9.35
C PHE A 368 -3.41 43.52 7.95
N LYS A 369 -3.34 44.43 6.97
CA LYS A 369 -3.79 44.19 5.58
C LYS A 369 -3.27 42.87 5.01
N LYS A 370 -1.97 42.60 5.15
CA LYS A 370 -1.32 41.38 4.63
C LYS A 370 -1.88 40.12 5.29
N GLN A 371 -2.12 40.15 6.61
CA GLN A 371 -2.69 39.04 7.37
C GLN A 371 -4.17 38.81 7.00
N ALA A 372 -4.93 39.88 6.75
CA ALA A 372 -6.32 39.79 6.27
C ALA A 372 -6.41 39.20 4.86
N GLU A 373 -5.57 39.66 3.92
CA GLU A 373 -5.44 39.12 2.57
C GLU A 373 -5.06 37.62 2.59
N GLN A 374 -4.13 37.23 3.46
CA GLN A 374 -3.76 35.82 3.68
C GLN A 374 -4.89 34.98 4.31
N ALA A 375 -5.72 35.56 5.20
CA ALA A 375 -6.88 34.89 5.76
C ALA A 375 -7.96 34.66 4.68
N ILE A 376 -8.27 35.68 3.87
CA ILE A 376 -9.20 35.58 2.73
C ILE A 376 -8.73 34.50 1.76
N ALA A 377 -7.46 34.53 1.32
CA ALA A 377 -6.93 33.54 0.40
C ALA A 377 -7.06 32.09 0.92
N ARG A 378 -6.84 31.85 2.22
CA ARG A 378 -7.02 30.53 2.84
C ARG A 378 -8.49 30.10 2.88
N LEU A 379 -9.41 31.01 3.20
CA LEU A 379 -10.84 30.71 3.26
C LEU A 379 -11.45 30.48 1.86
N GLU A 380 -11.05 31.26 0.85
CA GLU A 380 -11.46 31.07 -0.55
C GLU A 380 -10.99 29.71 -1.11
N GLN A 381 -9.78 29.25 -0.77
CA GLN A 381 -9.29 27.93 -1.17
C GLN A 381 -10.05 26.78 -0.48
N ARG A 382 -10.47 26.95 0.78
CA ARG A 382 -11.33 25.98 1.48
C ARG A 382 -12.74 25.91 0.85
N GLU A 383 -13.31 27.05 0.49
CA GLU A 383 -14.61 27.12 -0.19
C GLU A 383 -14.56 26.44 -1.56
N LEU A 384 -13.54 26.76 -2.36
CA LEU A 384 -13.29 26.15 -3.67
C LEU A 384 -13.14 24.62 -3.57
N GLY A 385 -12.34 24.13 -2.63
CA GLY A 385 -12.16 22.69 -2.42
C GLY A 385 -13.43 21.94 -2.01
N PHE A 386 -14.34 22.60 -1.26
CA PHE A 386 -15.65 22.01 -0.96
C PHE A 386 -16.57 22.07 -2.20
N TRP A 387 -16.58 23.18 -2.94
CA TRP A 387 -17.38 23.31 -4.15
C TRP A 387 -17.00 22.28 -5.21
N ASP A 388 -15.71 22.08 -5.47
CA ASP A 388 -15.19 21.06 -6.39
C ASP A 388 -15.57 19.62 -5.98
N SER A 389 -15.89 19.38 -4.70
CA SER A 389 -16.39 18.08 -4.21
C SER A 389 -17.89 17.85 -4.44
N VAL A 390 -18.66 18.93 -4.70
CA VAL A 390 -20.13 18.90 -4.87
C VAL A 390 -20.53 19.15 -6.33
N LYS A 391 -19.79 19.99 -7.05
CA LYS A 391 -20.06 20.38 -8.44
C LYS A 391 -20.07 19.16 -9.37
N GLY A 392 -21.22 18.87 -9.98
CA GLY A 392 -21.44 17.71 -10.86
C GLY A 392 -22.16 16.53 -10.22
N SER A 393 -22.41 16.57 -8.90
CA SER A 393 -23.33 15.67 -8.21
C SER A 393 -24.72 15.64 -8.87
N GLN A 394 -25.37 14.47 -8.87
CA GLN A 394 -26.80 14.30 -9.21
C GLN A 394 -27.71 14.26 -7.98
N LYS A 395 -27.15 14.39 -6.76
CA LYS A 395 -27.87 14.44 -5.49
C LYS A 395 -28.14 15.89 -5.09
N ALA A 396 -29.41 16.26 -4.98
CA ALA A 396 -29.83 17.62 -4.62
C ALA A 396 -29.34 18.02 -3.21
N GLU A 397 -29.35 17.07 -2.28
CA GLU A 397 -29.03 17.25 -0.86
C GLU A 397 -27.60 17.77 -0.64
N LEU A 398 -26.66 17.45 -1.55
CA LEU A 398 -25.28 17.93 -1.46
C LEU A 398 -25.13 19.41 -1.85
N TYR A 399 -25.94 19.91 -2.78
CA TYR A 399 -26.00 21.34 -3.09
C TYR A 399 -26.64 22.11 -1.93
N GLN A 400 -27.71 21.56 -1.33
CA GLN A 400 -28.33 22.11 -0.13
C GLN A 400 -27.34 22.19 1.05
N LEU A 401 -26.48 21.18 1.21
CA LEU A 401 -25.42 21.18 2.22
C LEU A 401 -24.36 22.27 1.97
N TYR A 402 -23.95 22.49 0.71
CA TYR A 402 -23.04 23.57 0.36
C TYR A 402 -23.65 24.95 0.65
N ILE A 403 -24.89 25.20 0.22
CA ILE A 403 -25.63 26.46 0.47
C ILE A 403 -25.71 26.73 1.99
N LYS A 404 -26.04 25.71 2.79
CA LYS A 404 -26.12 25.86 4.26
C LYS A 404 -24.76 26.16 4.90
N LYS A 405 -23.66 25.65 4.34
CA LYS A 405 -22.31 25.78 4.90
C LYS A 405 -21.61 27.08 4.51
N TYR A 406 -21.90 27.59 3.32
CA TYR A 406 -21.30 28.81 2.77
C TYR A 406 -22.40 29.75 2.24
N PRO A 407 -23.25 30.34 3.09
CA PRO A 407 -24.42 31.11 2.64
C PRO A 407 -24.08 32.35 1.78
N ASP A 408 -22.91 32.93 1.98
CA ASP A 408 -22.35 34.03 1.15
C ASP A 408 -21.24 33.56 0.20
N GLY A 409 -21.15 32.24 -0.05
CA GLY A 409 -20.10 31.62 -0.86
C GLY A 409 -20.15 32.02 -2.34
N LYS A 410 -18.98 32.02 -2.97
CA LYS A 410 -18.78 32.39 -4.39
C LYS A 410 -19.66 31.60 -5.36
N PHE A 411 -20.08 30.38 -5.01
CA PHE A 411 -20.86 29.50 -5.87
C PHE A 411 -22.29 29.24 -5.39
N VAL A 412 -22.80 29.97 -4.38
CA VAL A 412 -24.17 29.77 -3.83
C VAL A 412 -25.24 29.83 -4.92
N LYS A 413 -25.19 30.86 -5.78
CA LYS A 413 -26.15 31.01 -6.89
C LYS A 413 -26.08 29.84 -7.90
N GLU A 414 -24.90 29.25 -8.11
CA GLU A 414 -24.73 28.07 -8.97
C GLU A 414 -25.30 26.82 -8.27
N ALA A 415 -25.11 26.70 -6.95
CA ALA A 415 -25.63 25.62 -6.13
C ALA A 415 -27.16 25.65 -5.99
N GLU A 416 -27.78 26.82 -5.80
CA GLU A 416 -29.23 27.00 -5.71
C GLU A 416 -29.92 26.59 -7.02
N GLN A 417 -29.35 26.97 -8.16
CA GLN A 417 -29.83 26.56 -9.48
C GLN A 417 -29.73 25.04 -9.70
N LEU A 418 -28.63 24.42 -9.26
CA LEU A 418 -28.45 22.97 -9.36
C LEU A 418 -29.37 22.20 -8.40
N PHE A 419 -29.57 22.69 -7.18
CA PHE A 419 -30.55 22.17 -6.23
C PHE A 419 -31.96 22.21 -6.82
N ALA A 420 -32.42 23.39 -7.27
CA ALA A 420 -33.76 23.57 -7.84
C ALA A 420 -33.99 22.76 -9.14
N LYS A 421 -32.92 22.43 -9.88
CA LYS A 421 -32.97 21.55 -11.05
C LYS A 421 -33.09 20.08 -10.69
N LEU A 422 -32.37 19.62 -9.67
CA LEU A 422 -32.30 18.20 -9.28
C LEU A 422 -33.43 17.77 -8.34
N SER A 423 -34.05 18.71 -7.61
CA SER A 423 -35.20 18.43 -6.72
C SER A 423 -36.54 18.21 -7.45
N LYS A 424 -36.56 18.10 -8.78
CA LYS A 424 -37.79 17.86 -9.57
C LYS A 424 -37.94 16.36 -9.87
N PRO A 425 -39.10 15.73 -9.59
CA PRO A 425 -39.33 14.32 -9.92
C PRO A 425 -39.48 14.13 -11.45
N VAL A 426 -38.92 13.04 -11.98
CA VAL A 426 -38.93 12.72 -13.42
C VAL A 426 -39.53 11.32 -13.68
N PRO A 427 -40.35 11.12 -14.74
CA PRO A 427 -41.18 9.91 -14.89
C PRO A 427 -40.49 8.72 -15.60
N THR A 428 -41.11 7.55 -15.49
CA THR A 428 -40.68 6.26 -16.07
C THR A 428 -41.00 6.10 -17.57
N LEU A 429 -40.16 5.35 -18.30
CA LEU A 429 -40.38 4.92 -19.70
C LEU A 429 -39.91 3.48 -19.96
N ALA A 430 -40.46 2.87 -21.01
CA ALA A 430 -40.55 1.42 -21.26
C ALA A 430 -39.55 0.88 -22.34
N PRO A 431 -39.54 -0.44 -22.69
CA PRO A 431 -38.38 -1.13 -23.31
C PRO A 431 -38.35 -1.16 -24.86
N LYS A 432 -37.28 -1.73 -25.43
CA LYS A 432 -37.07 -1.98 -26.89
C LYS A 432 -36.43 -3.37 -27.18
N PRO A 433 -36.50 -3.90 -28.44
CA PRO A 433 -36.60 -5.34 -28.72
C PRO A 433 -35.32 -6.05 -29.27
N ASP A 434 -35.54 -7.25 -29.85
CA ASP A 434 -34.69 -8.46 -29.93
C ASP A 434 -33.46 -8.50 -30.86
N VAL A 435 -32.68 -9.60 -30.79
CA VAL A 435 -31.41 -9.83 -31.52
C VAL A 435 -31.38 -11.21 -32.22
N ASP A 436 -30.88 -11.26 -33.47
CA ASP A 436 -30.83 -12.46 -34.32
C ASP A 436 -30.14 -13.69 -33.72
N LEU A 437 -30.76 -14.87 -33.92
CA LEU A 437 -30.29 -16.18 -33.47
C LEU A 437 -30.33 -17.22 -34.61
N VAL A 438 -29.35 -18.12 -34.65
CA VAL A 438 -29.14 -19.17 -35.67
C VAL A 438 -29.04 -20.54 -34.97
N ALA A 439 -29.68 -21.58 -35.51
CA ALA A 439 -29.68 -22.91 -34.89
C ALA A 439 -28.40 -23.72 -35.19
N LEU A 440 -27.80 -24.32 -34.16
CA LEU A 440 -26.63 -25.21 -34.29
C LEU A 440 -27.04 -26.70 -34.29
N ASN A 441 -26.70 -27.40 -35.37
CA ASN A 441 -26.93 -28.84 -35.54
C ASN A 441 -25.59 -29.58 -35.75
N VAL A 442 -25.38 -30.68 -35.02
CA VAL A 442 -24.11 -31.44 -35.02
C VAL A 442 -24.38 -32.94 -35.20
N ALA A 443 -23.94 -33.53 -36.31
CA ALA A 443 -23.95 -34.97 -36.52
C ALA A 443 -22.61 -35.57 -36.10
N VAL A 444 -22.64 -36.74 -35.45
CA VAL A 444 -21.43 -37.42 -34.99
C VAL A 444 -21.43 -38.89 -35.38
N THR A 445 -20.26 -39.43 -35.69
CA THR A 445 -20.05 -40.85 -35.98
C THR A 445 -18.97 -41.39 -35.05
N PRO A 446 -19.26 -42.38 -34.18
CA PRO A 446 -20.56 -43.02 -33.98
C PRO A 446 -21.60 -42.09 -33.30
N SER A 447 -22.88 -42.33 -33.58
CA SER A 447 -24.02 -41.44 -33.26
C SER A 447 -24.35 -41.29 -31.78
N ASP A 448 -23.80 -42.15 -30.93
CA ASP A 448 -23.92 -42.13 -29.47
C ASP A 448 -22.77 -41.38 -28.77
N ALA A 449 -21.88 -40.72 -29.53
CA ALA A 449 -20.84 -39.86 -28.95
C ALA A 449 -21.45 -38.63 -28.25
N GLN A 450 -20.92 -38.29 -27.06
CA GLN A 450 -21.38 -37.13 -26.30
C GLN A 450 -20.87 -35.83 -26.93
N ILE A 451 -21.80 -34.90 -27.19
CA ILE A 451 -21.52 -33.57 -27.75
C ILE A 451 -21.65 -32.51 -26.65
N ARG A 452 -20.65 -31.64 -26.50
CA ARG A 452 -20.65 -30.51 -25.55
C ARG A 452 -20.15 -29.26 -26.24
N VAL A 453 -20.89 -28.16 -26.14
CA VAL A 453 -20.40 -26.83 -26.53
C VAL A 453 -19.86 -26.16 -25.27
N LEU A 454 -18.54 -25.91 -25.24
CA LEU A 454 -17.80 -25.56 -24.02
C LEU A 454 -17.93 -24.08 -23.61
N ASN A 455 -18.36 -23.21 -24.53
CA ASN A 455 -18.46 -21.76 -24.34
C ASN A 455 -19.90 -21.23 -24.33
N ILE A 456 -20.90 -22.07 -24.01
CA ILE A 456 -22.28 -21.65 -23.74
C ILE A 456 -22.72 -22.01 -22.32
N VAL A 457 -23.60 -21.19 -21.74
CA VAL A 457 -24.13 -21.38 -20.37
C VAL A 457 -25.18 -22.50 -20.27
N PRO A 458 -26.22 -22.58 -21.14
CA PRO A 458 -27.13 -23.72 -21.13
C PRO A 458 -26.45 -24.98 -21.68
N LYS A 459 -26.85 -26.16 -21.20
CA LYS A 459 -26.39 -27.44 -21.80
C LYS A 459 -26.84 -27.51 -23.26
N PHE A 460 -25.93 -27.83 -24.16
CA PHE A 460 -26.20 -28.00 -25.59
C PHE A 460 -27.38 -28.95 -25.85
N LYS A 461 -28.20 -28.59 -26.82
CA LYS A 461 -29.26 -29.41 -27.42
C LYS A 461 -29.18 -29.22 -28.93
N GLN A 462 -29.49 -30.26 -29.70
CA GLN A 462 -29.59 -30.14 -31.17
C GLN A 462 -30.62 -29.07 -31.54
N GLY A 463 -30.31 -28.26 -32.56
CA GLY A 463 -31.15 -27.16 -33.02
C GLY A 463 -31.19 -25.94 -32.08
N MET A 464 -30.33 -25.87 -31.05
CA MET A 464 -30.30 -24.72 -30.14
C MET A 464 -29.97 -23.42 -30.89
N ALA A 465 -30.86 -22.44 -30.77
CA ALA A 465 -30.69 -21.10 -31.32
C ALA A 465 -29.60 -20.33 -30.53
N LEU A 466 -28.54 -19.95 -31.22
CA LEU A 466 -27.35 -19.28 -30.69
C LEU A 466 -27.04 -18.05 -31.55
N LYS A 467 -26.40 -17.02 -30.98
CA LYS A 467 -25.98 -15.85 -31.76
C LYS A 467 -24.93 -16.26 -32.81
N ALA A 468 -24.83 -15.51 -33.91
CA ALA A 468 -23.75 -15.72 -34.85
C ALA A 468 -22.39 -15.53 -34.16
N GLY A 469 -21.43 -16.45 -34.37
CA GLY A 469 -20.16 -16.45 -33.66
C GLY A 469 -19.46 -17.81 -33.57
N ARG A 470 -18.34 -17.86 -32.85
CA ARG A 470 -17.49 -19.05 -32.71
C ARG A 470 -17.83 -19.88 -31.47
N TYR A 471 -18.00 -21.19 -31.68
CA TYR A 471 -18.35 -22.17 -30.67
C TYR A 471 -17.29 -23.26 -30.57
N ASN A 472 -16.88 -23.59 -29.35
CA ASN A 472 -15.91 -24.65 -29.09
C ASN A 472 -16.65 -25.95 -28.79
N ILE A 473 -16.50 -26.95 -29.65
CA ILE A 473 -17.31 -28.16 -29.65
C ILE A 473 -16.42 -29.36 -29.32
N GLU A 474 -16.72 -29.99 -28.19
CA GLU A 474 -16.11 -31.22 -27.70
C GLU A 474 -17.03 -32.41 -28.02
N ILE A 475 -16.44 -33.45 -28.62
CA ILE A 475 -17.12 -34.69 -28.99
C ILE A 475 -16.29 -35.86 -28.47
N SER A 476 -16.92 -36.75 -27.70
CA SER A 476 -16.21 -37.83 -27.02
C SER A 476 -17.03 -39.11 -26.88
N LYS A 477 -16.37 -40.26 -27.00
CA LYS A 477 -16.93 -41.58 -26.71
C LYS A 477 -15.83 -42.51 -26.16
N PRO A 478 -16.10 -43.33 -25.12
CA PRO A 478 -15.16 -44.36 -24.68
C PRO A 478 -14.73 -45.30 -25.83
N GLY A 479 -13.44 -45.59 -25.93
CA GLY A 479 -12.85 -46.41 -27.01
C GLY A 479 -12.57 -45.66 -28.32
N TYR A 480 -12.88 -44.36 -28.38
CA TYR A 480 -12.64 -43.48 -29.53
C TYR A 480 -11.81 -42.27 -29.12
N GLU A 481 -11.03 -41.72 -30.05
CA GLU A 481 -10.24 -40.51 -29.82
C GLU A 481 -11.17 -39.31 -29.59
N LYS A 482 -10.97 -38.62 -28.47
CA LYS A 482 -11.73 -37.41 -28.13
C LYS A 482 -11.31 -36.26 -29.04
N ARG A 483 -12.30 -35.58 -29.64
CA ARG A 483 -12.07 -34.47 -30.57
C ARG A 483 -12.64 -33.17 -30.01
N VAL A 484 -11.89 -32.08 -30.11
CA VAL A 484 -12.29 -30.73 -29.70
C VAL A 484 -11.93 -29.77 -30.82
N GLN A 485 -12.90 -29.01 -31.33
CA GLN A 485 -12.68 -28.09 -32.46
C GLN A 485 -13.57 -26.85 -32.39
N TRP A 486 -13.08 -25.75 -32.97
CA TRP A 486 -13.84 -24.52 -33.13
C TRP A 486 -14.70 -24.57 -34.40
N TYR A 487 -15.94 -24.10 -34.30
CA TYR A 487 -16.89 -23.98 -35.40
C TYR A 487 -17.47 -22.55 -35.42
N GLU A 488 -17.59 -21.96 -36.62
CA GLU A 488 -18.04 -20.58 -36.81
C GLU A 488 -19.45 -20.55 -37.41
N LEU A 489 -20.44 -20.24 -36.57
CA LEU A 489 -21.86 -20.20 -36.92
C LEU A 489 -22.18 -18.82 -37.54
N SER A 490 -22.21 -18.76 -38.87
CA SER A 490 -22.34 -17.49 -39.61
C SER A 490 -23.58 -17.39 -40.51
N LYS A 491 -24.21 -18.51 -40.89
CA LYS A 491 -25.46 -18.58 -41.67
C LYS A 491 -26.31 -19.80 -41.27
N PRO A 492 -27.61 -19.85 -41.60
CA PRO A 492 -28.44 -21.04 -41.36
C PRO A 492 -27.97 -22.25 -42.18
N SER A 493 -27.83 -23.39 -41.48
CA SER A 493 -27.65 -24.77 -41.97
C SER A 493 -26.54 -25.06 -42.99
N GLU A 494 -25.42 -25.55 -42.47
CA GLU A 494 -24.97 -26.92 -42.80
C GLU A 494 -24.77 -27.68 -41.47
N GLN A 495 -25.14 -28.96 -41.43
CA GLN A 495 -24.99 -29.77 -40.22
C GLN A 495 -23.51 -30.08 -39.99
N LEU A 496 -22.96 -29.75 -38.82
CA LEU A 496 -21.56 -30.05 -38.52
C LEU A 496 -21.37 -31.56 -38.34
N VAL A 497 -20.81 -32.24 -39.34
CA VAL A 497 -20.53 -33.69 -39.29
C VAL A 497 -19.13 -33.95 -38.72
N VAL A 498 -19.02 -34.82 -37.71
CA VAL A 498 -17.74 -35.17 -37.08
C VAL A 498 -17.63 -36.67 -36.80
N THR A 499 -16.69 -37.32 -37.49
CA THR A 499 -16.30 -38.71 -37.21
C THR A 499 -15.17 -38.76 -36.18
N LEU A 500 -15.27 -39.69 -35.22
CA LEU A 500 -14.20 -40.04 -34.27
C LEU A 500 -13.47 -41.31 -34.73
N SER A 501 -12.15 -41.32 -34.62
CA SER A 501 -11.31 -42.51 -34.84
C SER A 501 -11.42 -43.48 -33.66
N ARG A 502 -11.37 -44.80 -33.91
CA ARG A 502 -11.20 -45.79 -32.83
C ARG A 502 -9.75 -45.79 -32.35
N ILE A 503 -9.56 -45.91 -31.04
CA ILE A 503 -8.23 -46.07 -30.44
C ILE A 503 -7.75 -47.51 -30.71
N PRO A 504 -6.60 -47.75 -31.37
CA PRO A 504 -6.10 -49.10 -31.63
C PRO A 504 -5.68 -49.83 -30.33
N PRO A 505 -5.89 -51.15 -30.22
CA PRO A 505 -5.43 -51.92 -29.06
C PRO A 505 -3.92 -52.12 -29.12
N GLN A 506 -3.15 -51.37 -28.33
CA GLN A 506 -1.70 -51.55 -28.22
C GLN A 506 -1.29 -52.53 -27.12
N LYS A 507 -0.26 -53.33 -27.43
CA LYS A 507 0.35 -54.33 -26.52
C LYS A 507 1.20 -53.65 -25.44
N LYS A 508 1.35 -54.31 -24.28
CA LYS A 508 2.10 -53.83 -23.11
C LYS A 508 3.60 -53.60 -23.39
N SER A 509 4.12 -52.43 -23.02
CA SER A 509 5.55 -52.20 -22.66
C SER A 509 5.70 -50.93 -21.79
N VAL A 510 6.89 -50.77 -21.16
CA VAL A 510 7.24 -49.88 -20.02
C VAL A 510 8.76 -49.57 -20.14
N SER A 511 9.37 -48.45 -19.71
CA SER A 511 9.02 -47.28 -18.85
C SER A 511 9.74 -45.99 -19.32
N GLY A 512 9.38 -44.83 -18.72
CA GLY A 512 10.25 -43.63 -18.62
C GLY A 512 9.82 -42.44 -19.48
N ASP A 513 10.04 -41.15 -19.17
CA ASP A 513 10.98 -40.48 -18.24
C ASP A 513 10.54 -39.00 -18.06
N THR A 514 10.96 -38.13 -17.11
CA THR A 514 11.94 -38.11 -15.98
C THR A 514 13.36 -38.55 -16.31
N GLN A 515 14.29 -37.59 -16.59
CA GLN A 515 15.70 -37.78 -16.99
C GLN A 515 16.21 -39.20 -16.73
N PRO A 516 16.47 -40.01 -17.79
CA PRO A 516 16.33 -41.45 -17.68
C PRO A 516 17.14 -42.04 -16.56
N VAL A 517 16.46 -42.74 -15.64
CA VAL A 517 17.14 -43.71 -14.79
C VAL A 517 17.84 -44.67 -15.75
N SER A 518 19.17 -44.71 -15.74
CA SER A 518 19.90 -45.51 -16.73
C SER A 518 19.38 -46.95 -16.67
N LYS A 519 19.21 -47.63 -17.83
CA LYS A 519 18.62 -48.98 -17.83
C LYS A 519 19.34 -49.92 -16.85
N GLN A 520 20.66 -49.77 -16.70
CA GLN A 520 21.48 -50.46 -15.72
C GLN A 520 21.10 -50.11 -14.28
N GLU A 521 21.00 -48.82 -13.91
CA GLU A 521 20.57 -48.41 -12.56
C GLU A 521 19.14 -48.89 -12.25
N GLN A 522 18.21 -48.78 -13.19
CA GLN A 522 16.83 -49.21 -12.97
C GLN A 522 16.71 -50.74 -12.84
N GLN A 523 17.52 -51.49 -13.61
CA GLN A 523 17.63 -52.94 -13.47
C GLN A 523 18.28 -53.35 -12.14
N PHE A 524 19.34 -52.65 -11.72
CA PHE A 524 20.01 -52.87 -10.43
C PHE A 524 19.05 -52.57 -9.27
N TRP A 525 18.37 -51.43 -9.29
CA TRP A 525 17.39 -51.10 -8.26
C TRP A 525 16.27 -52.14 -8.20
N ASN A 526 15.71 -52.53 -9.35
CA ASN A 526 14.63 -53.52 -9.39
C ASN A 526 15.06 -54.92 -8.92
N SER A 527 16.33 -55.30 -9.04
CA SER A 527 16.83 -56.58 -8.50
C SER A 527 16.99 -56.55 -6.97
N ILE A 528 17.28 -55.39 -6.37
CA ILE A 528 17.49 -55.26 -4.93
C ILE A 528 16.30 -54.72 -4.13
N ALA A 529 15.33 -54.02 -4.75
CA ALA A 529 14.31 -53.23 -4.05
C ALA A 529 13.38 -54.01 -3.09
N LYS A 530 13.36 -55.34 -3.19
CA LYS A 530 12.63 -56.26 -2.29
C LYS A 530 13.55 -57.15 -1.44
N SER A 531 14.86 -56.97 -1.54
CA SER A 531 15.85 -57.72 -0.76
C SER A 531 15.73 -57.40 0.73
N SER A 532 16.05 -58.39 1.56
CA SER A 532 16.24 -58.24 3.00
C SER A 532 17.73 -58.23 3.40
N ASN A 533 18.65 -58.37 2.45
CA ASN A 533 20.10 -58.24 2.71
C ASN A 533 20.49 -56.74 2.69
N PRO A 534 21.06 -56.17 3.76
CA PRO A 534 21.50 -54.77 3.76
C PRO A 534 22.63 -54.48 2.76
N GLU A 535 23.57 -55.41 2.53
CA GLU A 535 24.77 -55.15 1.71
C GLU A 535 24.46 -54.82 0.25
N VAL A 536 23.33 -55.30 -0.30
CA VAL A 536 22.95 -54.95 -1.68
C VAL A 536 22.42 -53.51 -1.79
N PHE A 537 21.90 -52.95 -0.70
CA PHE A 537 21.54 -51.53 -0.62
C PHE A 537 22.78 -50.65 -0.39
N ASP A 538 23.73 -51.07 0.44
CA ASP A 538 25.03 -50.40 0.57
C ASP A 538 25.78 -50.36 -0.76
N SER A 539 25.80 -51.48 -1.48
CA SER A 539 26.32 -51.58 -2.84
C SER A 539 25.66 -50.57 -3.78
N TYR A 540 24.32 -50.46 -3.78
CA TYR A 540 23.63 -49.44 -4.60
C TYR A 540 23.99 -48.00 -4.19
N ILE A 541 24.09 -47.71 -2.89
CA ILE A 541 24.51 -46.39 -2.37
C ILE A 541 25.93 -46.04 -2.84
N LYS A 542 26.83 -47.04 -2.92
CA LYS A 542 28.22 -46.88 -3.35
C LYS A 542 28.39 -46.78 -4.86
N TYR A 543 27.63 -47.55 -5.65
CA TYR A 543 27.70 -47.52 -7.12
C TYR A 543 26.88 -46.38 -7.75
N TYR A 544 25.84 -45.89 -7.07
CA TYR A 544 24.98 -44.80 -7.54
C TYR A 544 24.85 -43.70 -6.47
N PRO A 545 25.94 -42.97 -6.14
CA PRO A 545 25.96 -41.97 -5.06
C PRO A 545 25.08 -40.74 -5.30
N GLU A 546 24.63 -40.52 -6.55
CA GLU A 546 23.62 -39.52 -6.95
C GLU A 546 22.35 -40.17 -7.54
N GLY A 547 22.18 -41.48 -7.34
CA GLY A 547 21.14 -42.29 -7.99
C GLY A 547 19.71 -41.91 -7.62
N ALA A 548 18.79 -42.18 -8.54
CA ALA A 548 17.37 -41.82 -8.43
C ALA A 548 16.68 -42.44 -7.20
N TYR A 549 17.19 -43.57 -6.70
CA TYR A 549 16.65 -44.28 -5.53
C TYR A 549 17.51 -44.16 -4.27
N LEU A 550 18.57 -43.34 -4.27
CA LEU A 550 19.57 -43.21 -3.18
C LEU A 550 18.93 -43.02 -1.80
N ASN A 551 17.92 -42.15 -1.69
CA ASN A 551 17.25 -41.87 -0.42
C ASN A 551 16.43 -43.07 0.10
N ILE A 552 15.90 -43.89 -0.81
CA ILE A 552 15.16 -45.12 -0.46
C ILE A 552 16.16 -46.22 -0.06
N ALA A 553 17.26 -46.35 -0.79
CA ALA A 553 18.36 -47.25 -0.45
C ALA A 553 18.93 -46.96 0.95
N LYS A 554 19.25 -45.69 1.24
CA LYS A 554 19.74 -45.24 2.56
C LYS A 554 18.75 -45.54 3.69
N ALA A 555 17.46 -45.27 3.47
CA ALA A 555 16.42 -45.57 4.45
C ALA A 555 16.29 -47.09 4.70
N ARG A 556 16.32 -47.91 3.64
CA ARG A 556 16.19 -49.37 3.77
C ARG A 556 17.44 -50.03 4.36
N TYR A 557 18.62 -49.51 4.04
CA TYR A 557 19.88 -49.92 4.66
C TYR A 557 19.87 -49.63 6.17
N ALA A 558 19.49 -48.42 6.59
CA ALA A 558 19.38 -48.06 8.01
C ALA A 558 18.32 -48.90 8.76
N GLU A 559 17.21 -49.24 8.10
CA GLU A 559 16.17 -50.12 8.66
C GLU A 559 16.66 -51.56 8.86
N LEU A 560 17.36 -52.12 7.86
CA LEU A 560 17.90 -53.49 7.91
C LEU A 560 19.14 -53.63 8.79
N THR A 561 19.85 -52.53 9.09
CA THR A 561 21.02 -52.50 10.00
C THR A 561 20.68 -52.04 11.42
N GLY A 562 19.46 -51.51 11.66
CA GLY A 562 18.91 -51.30 13.00
C GLY A 562 19.17 -49.93 13.66
N THR A 563 19.69 -48.94 12.94
CA THR A 563 20.14 -47.66 13.51
C THR A 563 18.96 -46.71 13.78
N LYS A 564 18.54 -46.58 15.06
CA LYS A 564 17.37 -45.79 15.51
C LYS A 564 17.72 -44.48 16.25
N THR A 565 16.84 -43.48 16.13
CA THR A 565 16.64 -42.39 17.12
C THR A 565 15.12 -42.10 17.28
N GLN A 566 14.62 -41.80 18.48
CA GLN A 566 13.18 -41.92 18.89
C GLN A 566 12.49 -40.62 19.37
N VAL A 567 11.13 -40.58 19.34
CA VAL A 567 10.19 -39.93 20.34
C VAL A 567 8.81 -40.67 20.33
N GLN A 568 8.00 -40.64 21.42
CA GLN A 568 6.71 -41.39 21.64
C GLN A 568 5.46 -40.51 22.03
N PRO A 569 4.19 -41.04 22.08
CA PRO A 569 2.91 -40.31 22.32
C PRO A 569 2.06 -40.69 23.59
N VAL A 570 0.90 -40.03 23.85
CA VAL A 570 0.01 -40.14 25.06
C VAL A 570 -1.52 -40.19 24.73
N GLN A 571 -2.40 -40.72 25.62
CA GLN A 571 -3.89 -40.93 25.46
C GLN A 571 -4.79 -40.17 26.49
N VAL A 572 -6.13 -40.06 26.24
CA VAL A 572 -7.15 -39.31 27.05
C VAL A 572 -8.52 -40.05 27.16
N LYS A 573 -9.42 -39.68 28.12
CA LYS A 573 -10.71 -40.32 28.51
C LYS A 573 -11.97 -39.42 28.29
N THR A 574 -13.14 -40.02 28.01
CA THR A 574 -14.45 -39.35 27.69
C THR A 574 -15.56 -39.51 28.77
N ILE A 575 -16.65 -38.72 28.68
CA ILE A 575 -17.76 -38.54 29.67
C ILE A 575 -19.16 -38.58 28.99
N PRO A 576 -20.21 -39.18 29.56
CA PRO A 576 -21.56 -39.19 28.96
C PRO A 576 -22.34 -37.88 29.13
N PHE A 577 -23.05 -37.44 28.08
CA PHE A 577 -23.84 -36.21 28.05
C PHE A 577 -25.32 -36.43 27.65
N ARG A 578 -26.25 -35.74 28.33
CA ARG A 578 -27.71 -35.85 28.15
C ARG A 578 -28.39 -34.48 28.10
N VAL A 579 -29.52 -34.38 27.40
CA VAL A 579 -30.28 -33.12 27.22
C VAL A 579 -31.78 -33.36 27.38
N GLU A 580 -32.43 -32.66 28.29
CA GLU A 580 -33.90 -32.62 28.42
C GLU A 580 -34.44 -31.34 27.79
N VAL A 581 -35.56 -31.43 27.07
CA VAL A 581 -36.12 -30.27 26.35
C VAL A 581 -37.63 -30.16 26.53
N GLN A 582 -38.14 -28.93 26.50
CA GLN A 582 -39.56 -28.65 26.53
C GLN A 582 -39.91 -27.55 25.50
N PRO A 583 -40.89 -27.77 24.61
CA PRO A 583 -41.65 -29.02 24.38
C PRO A 583 -40.76 -30.21 23.96
N ARG A 584 -41.16 -31.43 24.38
CA ARG A 584 -40.29 -32.64 24.40
C ARG A 584 -39.88 -33.18 23.04
N ASP A 585 -40.60 -32.80 21.98
CA ASP A 585 -40.32 -33.14 20.58
C ASP A 585 -39.36 -32.15 19.89
N ALA A 586 -38.83 -31.16 20.63
CA ALA A 586 -37.79 -30.28 20.11
C ALA A 586 -36.52 -31.06 19.74
N ARG A 587 -35.99 -30.78 18.55
CA ARG A 587 -34.82 -31.48 18.01
C ARG A 587 -33.54 -30.94 18.64
N VAL A 588 -32.80 -31.82 19.29
CA VAL A 588 -31.48 -31.54 19.88
C VAL A 588 -30.36 -31.91 18.90
N ARG A 589 -29.35 -31.05 18.75
CA ARG A 589 -28.14 -31.31 17.98
C ARG A 589 -26.91 -30.69 18.65
N ILE A 590 -25.79 -31.41 18.64
CA ILE A 590 -24.49 -30.87 19.06
C ILE A 590 -23.71 -30.47 17.82
N MET A 591 -23.25 -29.21 17.77
CA MET A 591 -22.74 -28.57 16.55
C MET A 591 -21.30 -28.95 16.16
N ASN A 592 -20.51 -29.41 17.13
CA ASN A 592 -19.05 -29.51 17.04
C ASN A 592 -18.52 -30.94 17.23
N ILE A 593 -19.35 -31.95 16.97
CA ILE A 593 -18.98 -33.38 17.05
C ILE A 593 -19.35 -34.09 15.75
N VAL A 594 -18.62 -35.16 15.43
CA VAL A 594 -18.81 -35.95 14.20
C VAL A 594 -19.98 -36.96 14.30
N PRO A 595 -20.22 -37.65 15.44
CA PRO A 595 -21.43 -38.45 15.60
C PRO A 595 -22.67 -37.57 15.76
N LYS A 596 -23.83 -38.01 15.24
CA LYS A 596 -25.11 -37.34 15.53
C LYS A 596 -25.44 -37.51 17.03
N PHE A 597 -26.03 -36.47 17.63
CA PHE A 597 -26.43 -36.51 19.04
C PHE A 597 -27.42 -37.65 19.32
N SER A 598 -27.16 -38.38 20.40
CA SER A 598 -28.05 -39.34 21.05
C SER A 598 -27.94 -39.16 22.57
N GLN A 599 -28.97 -39.54 23.31
CA GLN A 599 -28.98 -39.38 24.77
C GLN A 599 -27.92 -40.26 25.42
N GLY A 600 -26.99 -39.67 26.17
CA GLY A 600 -25.89 -40.36 26.83
C GLY A 600 -24.61 -40.48 25.98
N ILE A 601 -24.50 -39.75 24.87
CA ILE A 601 -23.30 -39.76 24.02
C ILE A 601 -22.02 -39.43 24.82
N MET A 602 -20.98 -40.24 24.60
CA MET A 602 -19.66 -40.07 25.24
C MET A 602 -18.84 -38.99 24.52
N LEU A 603 -18.42 -37.98 25.27
CA LEU A 603 -17.76 -36.77 24.79
C LEU A 603 -16.58 -36.40 25.71
N ASP A 604 -15.50 -35.87 25.14
CA ASP A 604 -14.35 -35.39 25.92
C ASP A 604 -14.76 -34.25 26.89
N PRO A 605 -14.02 -34.01 27.98
CA PRO A 605 -14.25 -32.83 28.82
C PRO A 605 -14.03 -31.55 27.99
N GLY A 606 -15.08 -30.75 27.79
CA GLY A 606 -15.04 -29.72 26.75
C GLY A 606 -16.28 -28.85 26.61
N ARG A 607 -16.15 -27.80 25.79
CA ARG A 607 -17.26 -26.89 25.44
C ARG A 607 -17.98 -27.40 24.21
N TYR A 608 -19.26 -27.71 24.37
CA TYR A 608 -20.18 -28.16 23.34
C TYR A 608 -21.24 -27.10 23.07
N TYR A 609 -21.77 -27.07 21.86
CA TYR A 609 -22.85 -26.16 21.49
C TYR A 609 -24.08 -26.97 21.14
N VAL A 610 -25.12 -26.83 21.96
CA VAL A 610 -26.38 -27.57 21.86
C VAL A 610 -27.43 -26.68 21.22
N GLU A 611 -27.78 -27.00 19.99
CA GLU A 611 -28.89 -26.42 19.23
C GLU A 611 -30.16 -27.19 19.60
N VAL A 612 -31.19 -26.49 20.10
CA VAL A 612 -32.52 -27.04 20.33
C VAL A 612 -33.53 -26.25 19.51
N SER A 613 -34.22 -26.94 18.60
CA SER A 613 -35.08 -26.32 17.59
C SER A 613 -36.43 -27.02 17.48
N ARG A 614 -37.51 -26.24 17.35
CA ARG A 614 -38.85 -26.72 17.00
C ARG A 614 -39.56 -25.69 16.14
N LYS A 615 -40.31 -26.13 15.13
CA LYS A 615 -41.10 -25.24 14.28
C LYS A 615 -42.16 -24.51 15.11
N GLY A 616 -42.27 -23.19 14.94
CA GLY A 616 -43.16 -22.33 15.75
C GLY A 616 -42.51 -21.77 17.03
N TYR A 617 -41.34 -22.29 17.41
CA TYR A 617 -40.59 -21.86 18.59
C TYR A 617 -39.26 -21.22 18.17
N GLU A 618 -38.80 -20.26 18.96
CA GLU A 618 -37.47 -19.70 18.87
C GLU A 618 -36.42 -20.82 19.05
N THR A 619 -35.49 -20.92 18.10
CA THR A 619 -34.42 -21.92 18.14
C THR A 619 -33.30 -21.43 19.04
N VAL A 620 -33.01 -22.16 20.11
CA VAL A 620 -32.04 -21.75 21.13
C VAL A 620 -30.73 -22.52 20.94
N ASN A 621 -29.62 -21.79 20.95
CA ASN A 621 -28.26 -22.33 20.83
C ASN A 621 -27.50 -22.08 22.12
N ILE A 622 -27.28 -23.13 22.92
CA ILE A 622 -26.67 -23.00 24.26
C ILE A 622 -25.24 -23.56 24.27
N PRO A 623 -24.23 -22.77 24.71
CA PRO A 623 -22.92 -23.32 25.04
C PRO A 623 -23.02 -24.09 26.37
N PHE A 624 -22.66 -25.37 26.34
CA PHE A 624 -22.60 -26.24 27.51
C PHE A 624 -21.17 -26.71 27.76
N TYR A 625 -20.77 -26.82 29.03
CA TYR A 625 -19.44 -27.29 29.41
C TYR A 625 -19.53 -28.60 30.19
N LEU A 626 -18.96 -29.67 29.64
CA LEU A 626 -18.97 -31.00 30.24
C LEU A 626 -17.70 -31.18 31.10
N SER A 627 -17.85 -31.10 32.42
CA SER A 627 -16.74 -30.87 33.36
C SER A 627 -16.42 -32.07 34.28
N SER A 628 -16.43 -33.29 33.73
CA SER A 628 -16.11 -34.60 34.36
C SER A 628 -17.20 -35.37 35.10
N SER A 629 -18.38 -34.79 35.38
CA SER A 629 -19.55 -35.51 35.91
C SER A 629 -20.73 -35.56 34.93
N SER A 630 -21.52 -36.64 34.98
CA SER A 630 -22.65 -36.85 34.06
C SER A 630 -23.69 -35.75 34.23
N SER A 631 -23.80 -34.89 33.22
CA SER A 631 -24.61 -33.66 33.31
C SER A 631 -25.80 -33.72 32.36
N ILE A 632 -26.98 -33.33 32.88
CA ILE A 632 -28.22 -33.23 32.10
C ILE A 632 -28.52 -31.75 31.87
N LEU A 633 -28.46 -31.30 30.61
CA LEU A 633 -28.80 -29.94 30.22
C LEU A 633 -30.30 -29.81 29.97
N LYS A 634 -31.01 -28.93 30.68
CA LYS A 634 -32.47 -28.71 30.52
C LYS A 634 -32.75 -27.42 29.74
N ILE A 635 -33.60 -27.47 28.70
CA ILE A 635 -33.84 -26.34 27.78
C ILE A 635 -35.34 -26.17 27.45
N ASN A 636 -35.89 -24.97 27.70
CA ASN A 636 -37.27 -24.62 27.38
C ASN A 636 -37.32 -23.58 26.26
N LEU A 637 -38.07 -23.83 25.17
CA LEU A 637 -38.21 -22.90 24.04
C LEU A 637 -39.43 -21.96 24.19
N LYS A 638 -39.37 -20.78 23.57
CA LYS A 638 -40.46 -19.77 23.54
C LYS A 638 -41.10 -19.67 22.15
N GLU A 639 -42.36 -19.24 22.06
CA GLU A 639 -43.07 -19.01 20.78
C GLU A 639 -42.90 -17.57 20.26
N VAL A 640 -43.20 -17.33 18.98
CA VAL A 640 -42.93 -16.05 18.26
C VAL A 640 -44.22 -15.46 17.64
N SER A 641 -44.51 -14.17 17.87
CA SER A 641 -45.76 -13.49 17.48
C SER A 641 -45.59 -12.44 16.34
N VAL A 642 -46.67 -12.11 15.61
CA VAL A 642 -46.65 -11.39 14.32
C VAL A 642 -47.74 -10.29 14.20
N GLY A 643 -47.43 -9.18 13.52
CA GLY A 643 -48.37 -8.15 13.02
C GLY A 643 -47.63 -6.97 12.34
N SER A 644 -48.18 -6.12 11.45
CA SER A 644 -49.49 -6.06 10.76
C SER A 644 -49.35 -5.17 9.49
N VAL A 645 -50.19 -5.38 8.46
CA VAL A 645 -50.15 -4.63 7.17
C VAL A 645 -51.45 -3.84 6.94
N LYS A 646 -51.40 -2.67 6.27
CA LYS A 646 -52.55 -2.05 5.60
C LYS A 646 -52.18 -1.45 4.22
N GLN A 647 -53.09 -1.59 3.26
CA GLN A 647 -53.03 -1.10 1.88
C GLN A 647 -53.83 0.19 1.69
N VAL A 648 -53.58 0.92 0.58
CA VAL A 648 -54.61 1.67 -0.18
C VAL A 648 -54.26 1.58 -1.69
N GLU A 649 -55.26 1.35 -2.54
CA GLU A 649 -55.17 1.32 -4.01
C GLU A 649 -55.53 2.69 -4.64
N ASN A 650 -55.28 2.88 -5.95
CA ASN A 650 -56.20 3.65 -6.80
C ASN A 650 -56.01 3.39 -8.31
N GLN A 651 -57.08 3.58 -9.10
CA GLN A 651 -57.21 3.19 -10.51
C GLN A 651 -57.59 4.37 -11.44
N SER A 652 -57.20 4.30 -12.73
CA SER A 652 -57.77 5.02 -13.90
C SER A 652 -57.72 6.58 -13.90
N GLY A 653 -57.76 7.32 -15.03
CA GLY A 653 -57.76 6.97 -16.47
C GLY A 653 -57.87 8.24 -17.36
N GLN A 654 -57.82 8.06 -18.70
CA GLN A 654 -58.17 9.01 -19.79
C GLN A 654 -57.25 10.19 -20.21
N ARG A 655 -57.25 10.41 -21.54
CA ARG A 655 -56.91 11.62 -22.35
C ARG A 655 -58.05 11.74 -23.41
N PRO A 656 -58.40 12.91 -23.99
CA PRO A 656 -57.66 13.42 -25.17
C PRO A 656 -57.67 14.97 -25.35
N SER A 657 -57.19 15.41 -26.50
CA SER A 657 -56.91 16.78 -26.97
C SER A 657 -58.10 17.59 -27.53
N GLN A 658 -58.06 18.94 -27.45
CA GLN A 658 -57.81 19.82 -28.62
C GLN A 658 -57.79 21.35 -28.30
N LEU A 659 -56.96 22.05 -29.09
CA LEU A 659 -56.89 23.49 -29.45
C LEU A 659 -58.02 24.46 -29.01
N ILE A 660 -57.67 25.61 -28.41
CA ILE A 660 -58.16 26.97 -28.82
C ILE A 660 -57.03 28.02 -28.65
N THR A 661 -57.05 28.99 -29.56
CA THR A 661 -56.11 30.06 -29.96
C THR A 661 -55.78 31.19 -28.96
N SER A 662 -54.71 31.92 -29.30
CA SER A 662 -54.65 33.41 -29.43
C SER A 662 -53.84 34.27 -28.42
N ALA A 663 -53.21 35.31 -29.00
CA ALA A 663 -53.02 36.67 -28.46
C ALA A 663 -52.12 36.92 -27.24
N LYS A 664 -51.35 35.95 -26.70
CA LYS A 664 -50.26 36.25 -25.73
C LYS A 664 -48.85 35.83 -26.14
N GLU A 665 -48.69 35.15 -27.27
CA GLU A 665 -47.39 34.68 -27.75
C GLU A 665 -46.69 35.66 -28.72
N GLN A 666 -47.39 36.68 -29.22
CA GLN A 666 -46.81 37.72 -30.09
C GLN A 666 -46.20 38.92 -29.35
N GLN A 667 -46.52 39.13 -28.06
CA GLN A 667 -45.98 40.25 -27.27
C GLN A 667 -44.67 39.91 -26.52
N TYR A 668 -44.25 38.63 -26.53
CA TYR A 668 -43.00 38.18 -25.90
C TYR A 668 -41.82 38.08 -26.90
N TRP A 669 -42.10 38.02 -28.20
CA TRP A 669 -41.07 37.92 -29.26
C TRP A 669 -40.78 39.24 -29.99
N SER A 670 -41.49 40.33 -29.67
CA SER A 670 -41.35 41.64 -30.34
C SER A 670 -40.33 42.59 -29.70
N THR A 671 -39.63 42.18 -28.62
CA THR A 671 -38.67 43.04 -27.88
C THR A 671 -37.23 42.51 -27.86
N MET A 672 -36.90 41.46 -28.63
CA MET A 672 -35.52 40.97 -28.81
C MET A 672 -35.12 40.79 -30.28
N ARG A 673 -35.51 41.75 -31.13
CA ARG A 673 -34.94 41.95 -32.48
C ARG A 673 -34.72 43.42 -32.81
N GLU A 674 -34.03 44.13 -31.91
CA GLU A 674 -33.33 45.38 -32.25
C GLU A 674 -32.24 45.70 -31.20
N SER A 675 -31.29 44.77 -31.04
CA SER A 675 -30.03 45.02 -30.32
C SER A 675 -28.87 44.17 -30.86
N ASP A 676 -28.82 43.96 -32.18
CA ASP A 676 -27.61 43.48 -32.87
C ASP A 676 -26.58 44.64 -32.96
N ASN A 677 -26.00 45.04 -31.81
CA ASN A 677 -24.64 45.58 -31.78
C ASN A 677 -24.01 45.64 -30.38
N GLN A 678 -23.75 44.48 -29.76
CA GLN A 678 -22.61 44.37 -28.85
C GLN A 678 -21.77 43.16 -29.22
N THR A 679 -20.69 43.45 -29.94
CA THR A 679 -19.54 42.57 -30.11
C THR A 679 -19.11 42.01 -28.77
N ILE A 680 -19.43 40.73 -28.51
CA ILE A 680 -18.73 39.95 -27.49
C ILE A 680 -17.25 40.06 -27.86
N ASN A 681 -16.49 40.72 -27.01
CA ASN A 681 -15.14 41.17 -27.33
C ASN A 681 -14.24 39.92 -27.50
N TYR A 682 -14.18 39.44 -28.75
CA TYR A 682 -13.35 38.35 -29.21
C TYR A 682 -11.90 38.82 -29.10
N ASN A 683 -11.38 38.70 -27.89
CA ASN A 683 -10.00 39.04 -27.59
C ASN A 683 -9.15 37.91 -28.17
N GLU A 684 -8.69 38.12 -29.40
CA GLU A 684 -7.91 37.14 -30.16
C GLU A 684 -6.67 36.68 -29.38
N ASP A 685 -6.05 37.56 -28.59
CA ASP A 685 -4.93 37.19 -27.73
C ASP A 685 -5.31 36.24 -26.59
N ARG A 686 -6.52 36.37 -26.01
CA ARG A 686 -7.05 35.43 -24.99
C ARG A 686 -7.55 34.12 -25.59
N ASP A 687 -8.07 34.12 -26.82
CA ASP A 687 -8.36 32.89 -27.55
C ASP A 687 -7.04 32.17 -27.88
N LYS A 688 -6.10 32.88 -28.51
CA LYS A 688 -4.75 32.40 -28.87
C LYS A 688 -3.93 31.96 -27.65
N ALA A 689 -4.01 32.63 -26.51
CA ALA A 689 -3.33 32.21 -25.28
C ALA A 689 -3.93 30.93 -24.69
N PHE A 690 -5.27 30.80 -24.69
CA PHE A 690 -5.93 29.57 -24.26
C PHE A 690 -5.64 28.42 -25.23
N TRP A 691 -5.74 28.66 -26.53
CA TRP A 691 -5.39 27.68 -27.55
C TRP A 691 -3.93 27.24 -27.44
N ASN A 692 -3.00 28.17 -27.28
CA ASN A 692 -1.58 27.86 -27.11
C ASN A 692 -1.30 27.00 -25.87
N SER A 693 -2.08 27.12 -24.79
CA SER A 693 -1.93 26.26 -23.61
C SER A 693 -2.54 24.86 -23.76
N ILE A 694 -3.45 24.64 -24.74
CA ILE A 694 -4.10 23.33 -24.95
C ILE A 694 -3.78 22.65 -26.28
N ARG A 695 -3.21 23.32 -27.28
CA ARG A 695 -3.06 22.81 -28.66
C ARG A 695 -2.21 21.54 -28.79
N SER A 696 -1.34 21.27 -27.82
CA SER A 696 -0.52 20.05 -27.69
C SER A 696 -1.09 19.03 -26.68
N SER A 697 -2.22 19.35 -26.04
CA SER A 697 -2.87 18.46 -25.07
C SER A 697 -3.36 17.19 -25.74
N LYS A 698 -3.33 16.09 -24.97
CA LYS A 698 -3.92 14.80 -25.34
C LYS A 698 -5.22 14.50 -24.59
N ASN A 699 -5.66 15.40 -23.69
CA ASN A 699 -6.89 15.25 -22.95
C ASN A 699 -8.08 15.81 -23.77
N PRO A 700 -9.11 15.00 -24.13
CA PRO A 700 -10.29 15.51 -24.85
C PRO A 700 -11.07 16.58 -24.05
N ASP A 701 -11.11 16.48 -22.72
CA ASP A 701 -11.90 17.35 -21.82
C ASP A 701 -11.49 18.84 -21.94
N VAL A 702 -10.22 19.14 -22.28
CA VAL A 702 -9.76 20.53 -22.48
C VAL A 702 -10.18 21.12 -23.83
N PHE A 703 -10.35 20.28 -24.86
CA PHE A 703 -10.88 20.71 -26.15
C PHE A 703 -12.40 20.92 -26.07
N GLU A 704 -13.14 20.09 -25.34
CA GLU A 704 -14.54 20.35 -25.02
C GLU A 704 -14.70 21.67 -24.23
N SER A 705 -13.86 21.89 -23.22
CA SER A 705 -13.86 23.12 -22.43
C SER A 705 -13.55 24.36 -23.27
N TYR A 706 -12.61 24.25 -24.21
CA TYR A 706 -12.30 25.30 -25.18
C TYR A 706 -13.49 25.58 -26.11
N LEU A 707 -14.11 24.53 -26.68
CA LEU A 707 -15.26 24.68 -27.58
C LEU A 707 -16.51 25.24 -26.89
N LYS A 708 -16.66 24.98 -25.58
CA LYS A 708 -17.71 25.60 -24.76
C LYS A 708 -17.45 27.09 -24.49
N LYS A 709 -16.17 27.50 -24.42
CA LYS A 709 -15.75 28.88 -24.14
C LYS A 709 -15.64 29.75 -25.39
N TYR A 710 -15.19 29.17 -26.50
CA TYR A 710 -14.98 29.82 -27.79
C TYR A 710 -15.62 28.99 -28.91
N PRO A 711 -16.97 28.85 -28.94
CA PRO A 711 -17.68 27.98 -29.90
C PRO A 711 -17.47 28.39 -31.37
N THR A 712 -17.17 29.68 -31.59
CA THR A 712 -16.85 30.32 -32.87
C THR A 712 -15.43 30.91 -32.91
N GLY A 713 -14.56 30.56 -31.94
CA GLY A 713 -13.18 31.06 -31.87
C GLY A 713 -12.31 30.60 -33.05
N LYS A 714 -11.18 31.27 -33.24
CA LYS A 714 -10.29 31.06 -34.42
C LYS A 714 -9.74 29.65 -34.53
N PHE A 715 -9.67 28.91 -33.42
CA PHE A 715 -9.21 27.53 -33.38
C PHE A 715 -10.33 26.52 -33.07
N ALA A 716 -11.61 26.91 -33.17
CA ALA A 716 -12.75 26.03 -32.90
C ALA A 716 -12.85 24.85 -33.88
N ARG A 717 -12.35 24.99 -35.12
CA ARG A 717 -12.31 23.89 -36.10
C ARG A 717 -11.19 22.89 -35.78
N GLU A 718 -10.04 23.40 -35.37
CA GLU A 718 -8.86 22.67 -34.97
C GLU A 718 -9.12 21.91 -33.66
N ALA A 719 -9.80 22.54 -32.70
CA ALA A 719 -10.26 21.91 -31.46
C ALA A 719 -11.30 20.80 -31.71
N LYS A 720 -12.29 21.02 -32.60
CA LYS A 720 -13.23 19.95 -33.03
C LYS A 720 -12.50 18.77 -33.68
N SER A 721 -11.51 19.05 -34.53
CA SER A 721 -10.69 18.04 -35.19
C SER A 721 -9.80 17.26 -34.21
N ALA A 722 -9.20 17.95 -33.25
CA ALA A 722 -8.40 17.34 -32.18
C ALA A 722 -9.26 16.46 -31.27
N LEU A 723 -10.43 16.96 -30.84
CA LEU A 723 -11.40 16.20 -30.06
C LEU A 723 -11.87 14.95 -30.82
N ALA A 724 -12.28 15.08 -32.08
CA ALA A 724 -12.69 13.94 -32.90
C ALA A 724 -11.58 12.89 -33.10
N ARG A 725 -10.32 13.32 -33.29
CA ARG A 725 -9.17 12.40 -33.37
C ARG A 725 -8.93 11.69 -32.04
N LEU A 726 -8.92 12.42 -30.93
CA LEU A 726 -8.71 11.84 -29.59
C LEU A 726 -9.86 10.89 -29.21
N SER A 727 -11.12 11.21 -29.53
CA SER A 727 -12.27 10.32 -29.35
C SER A 727 -12.20 9.07 -30.24
N LYS A 728 -11.62 9.15 -31.44
CA LYS A 728 -11.41 8.00 -32.35
C LYS A 728 -10.20 7.13 -31.93
N GLU A 729 -9.22 7.72 -31.26
CA GLU A 729 -8.16 6.98 -30.57
C GLU A 729 -8.73 6.30 -29.30
N SER A 730 -9.60 7.00 -28.57
CA SER A 730 -10.25 6.48 -27.36
C SER A 730 -11.19 5.30 -27.67
N SER A 731 -11.91 5.33 -28.81
CA SER A 731 -12.76 4.21 -29.25
C SER A 731 -12.01 2.91 -29.61
N LYS A 732 -10.66 2.91 -29.59
CA LYS A 732 -9.84 1.69 -29.71
C LYS A 732 -9.50 1.06 -28.35
N PHE A 733 -9.82 1.72 -27.24
CA PHE A 733 -9.57 1.18 -25.91
C PHE A 733 -10.51 0.00 -25.63
N HIS A 734 -9.92 -1.17 -25.39
CA HIS A 734 -10.67 -2.37 -25.02
C HIS A 734 -10.87 -2.38 -23.51
N ALA A 735 -12.12 -2.51 -23.05
CA ALA A 735 -12.42 -2.55 -21.63
C ALA A 735 -11.75 -3.76 -20.94
N PRO A 736 -11.28 -3.64 -19.69
CA PRO A 736 -10.67 -4.73 -18.95
C PRO A 736 -11.57 -5.97 -18.88
N SER A 737 -10.98 -7.15 -19.05
CA SER A 737 -11.71 -8.43 -18.97
C SER A 737 -12.18 -8.70 -17.55
N MET A 738 -13.48 -8.86 -17.35
CA MET A 738 -14.10 -9.07 -16.02
C MET A 738 -14.65 -10.49 -15.85
N ILE A 739 -14.60 -10.99 -14.62
CA ILE A 739 -15.10 -12.29 -14.20
C ILE A 739 -16.19 -12.10 -13.14
N ARG A 740 -17.37 -12.68 -13.36
CA ARG A 740 -18.48 -12.62 -12.40
C ARG A 740 -18.29 -13.61 -11.25
N ILE A 741 -18.16 -13.07 -10.04
CA ILE A 741 -18.03 -13.81 -8.79
C ILE A 741 -19.42 -13.97 -8.16
N LYS A 742 -19.74 -15.19 -7.72
CA LYS A 742 -21.02 -15.51 -7.07
C LYS A 742 -21.01 -15.08 -5.61
N ALA A 743 -22.13 -14.53 -5.16
CA ALA A 743 -22.38 -14.26 -3.75
C ALA A 743 -22.15 -15.51 -2.88
N GLY A 744 -21.71 -15.32 -1.65
CA GLY A 744 -21.41 -16.41 -0.73
C GLY A 744 -20.99 -15.91 0.64
N SER A 745 -20.33 -16.78 1.40
CA SER A 745 -19.75 -16.40 2.70
C SER A 745 -18.52 -17.24 2.99
N PHE A 746 -17.53 -16.63 3.62
CA PHE A 746 -16.26 -17.29 3.95
C PHE A 746 -15.75 -16.83 5.32
N LYS A 747 -14.66 -17.45 5.78
CA LYS A 747 -13.94 -17.03 6.97
C LYS A 747 -12.74 -16.18 6.54
N MET A 748 -12.82 -14.88 6.82
CA MET A 748 -11.79 -13.89 6.53
C MET A 748 -10.74 -13.88 7.64
N GLY A 749 -9.48 -13.63 7.31
CA GLY A 749 -8.36 -13.63 8.24
C GLY A 749 -7.87 -15.01 8.70
N ALA A 750 -7.00 -15.01 9.70
CA ALA A 750 -6.31 -16.20 10.21
C ALA A 750 -6.36 -16.31 11.75
N GLY A 751 -6.38 -17.54 12.26
CA GLY A 751 -6.40 -17.83 13.69
C GLY A 751 -5.03 -18.11 14.32
N GLY A 752 -3.95 -18.03 13.55
CA GLY A 752 -2.59 -18.47 13.92
C GLY A 752 -1.84 -17.50 14.85
N LYS A 753 -0.50 -17.38 14.72
CA LYS A 753 0.29 -16.47 15.57
C LYS A 753 0.20 -14.99 15.15
N GLY A 754 0.06 -14.68 13.86
CA GLY A 754 0.00 -13.29 13.35
C GLY A 754 -1.09 -12.43 14.00
N LEU A 755 -0.77 -11.16 14.27
CA LEU A 755 -1.64 -10.23 15.02
C LEU A 755 -2.72 -9.58 14.14
N TRP A 756 -2.33 -9.07 12.97
CA TRP A 756 -3.15 -8.14 12.17
C TRP A 756 -4.33 -8.80 11.42
N GLN A 757 -4.33 -10.13 11.34
CA GLN A 757 -5.30 -10.93 10.60
C GLN A 757 -6.37 -11.56 11.52
N LYS A 758 -6.44 -11.13 12.79
CA LYS A 758 -7.31 -11.66 13.84
C LYS A 758 -8.40 -10.68 14.26
N PRO A 759 -9.52 -11.13 14.82
CA PRO A 759 -9.99 -12.50 14.82
C PRO A 759 -10.41 -12.91 13.41
N ALA A 760 -10.18 -14.18 13.07
CA ALA A 760 -10.71 -14.73 11.84
C ALA A 760 -12.24 -14.86 11.94
N HIS A 761 -12.97 -14.05 11.18
CA HIS A 761 -14.41 -13.80 11.32
C HIS A 761 -15.17 -14.20 10.04
N ARG A 762 -16.50 -14.31 10.11
CA ARG A 762 -17.32 -14.67 8.94
C ARG A 762 -17.77 -13.41 8.21
N VAL A 763 -17.54 -13.38 6.90
CA VAL A 763 -17.99 -12.29 6.01
C VAL A 763 -18.91 -12.85 4.94
N LYS A 764 -20.04 -12.16 4.70
CA LYS A 764 -20.93 -12.36 3.57
C LYS A 764 -20.49 -11.47 2.41
N VAL A 765 -20.31 -12.06 1.24
CA VAL A 765 -19.90 -11.35 0.01
C VAL A 765 -21.06 -11.40 -0.98
N GLU A 766 -21.47 -10.25 -1.49
CA GLU A 766 -22.50 -10.16 -2.52
C GLU A 766 -21.93 -10.55 -3.90
N ALA A 767 -22.80 -10.66 -4.92
CA ALA A 767 -22.34 -10.96 -6.27
C ALA A 767 -21.74 -9.70 -6.92
N PHE A 768 -20.54 -9.81 -7.47
CA PHE A 768 -19.81 -8.71 -8.11
C PHE A 768 -18.99 -9.23 -9.30
N GLU A 769 -18.35 -8.35 -10.03
CA GLU A 769 -17.35 -8.70 -11.03
C GLU A 769 -15.96 -8.21 -10.61
N ILE A 770 -14.94 -9.01 -10.87
CA ILE A 770 -13.54 -8.65 -10.61
C ILE A 770 -12.71 -8.79 -11.89
N GLY A 771 -11.64 -8.00 -12.01
CA GLY A 771 -10.69 -8.11 -13.11
C GLY A 771 -10.14 -9.54 -13.20
N LYS A 772 -10.21 -10.12 -14.39
CA LYS A 772 -9.62 -11.43 -14.72
C LYS A 772 -8.12 -11.43 -14.39
N TYR A 773 -7.51 -10.26 -14.58
CA TYR A 773 -6.12 -9.89 -14.37
C TYR A 773 -6.07 -8.59 -13.55
N GLU A 774 -4.90 -8.27 -13.05
CA GLU A 774 -4.48 -6.93 -12.63
C GLU A 774 -4.54 -5.96 -13.82
N VAL A 775 -4.59 -4.65 -13.52
CA VAL A 775 -4.49 -3.62 -14.56
C VAL A 775 -3.10 -3.66 -15.17
N THR A 776 -3.04 -3.68 -16.50
CA THR A 776 -1.80 -3.81 -17.26
C THR A 776 -1.10 -2.47 -17.51
N GLN A 777 0.21 -2.53 -17.79
CA GLN A 777 1.01 -1.39 -18.23
C GLN A 777 0.43 -0.74 -19.48
N LYS A 778 -0.11 -1.54 -20.42
CA LYS A 778 -0.81 -1.07 -21.62
C LYS A 778 -2.07 -0.27 -21.30
N GLU A 779 -2.86 -0.70 -20.32
CA GLU A 779 -4.07 0.02 -19.88
C GLU A 779 -3.70 1.34 -19.19
N TRP A 780 -2.67 1.35 -18.32
CA TRP A 780 -2.16 2.59 -17.74
C TRP A 780 -1.57 3.55 -18.79
N GLN A 781 -0.82 3.02 -19.76
CA GLN A 781 -0.29 3.79 -20.87
C GLN A 781 -1.41 4.42 -21.72
N ALA A 782 -2.54 3.72 -21.90
CA ALA A 782 -3.72 4.28 -22.56
C ALA A 782 -4.34 5.44 -21.74
N CYS A 783 -4.42 5.29 -20.41
CA CYS A 783 -4.87 6.36 -19.51
C CYS A 783 -3.97 7.62 -19.61
N PHE A 784 -2.65 7.43 -19.61
CA PHE A 784 -1.69 8.52 -19.78
C PHE A 784 -1.76 9.16 -21.18
N ASN A 785 -1.83 8.34 -22.23
CA ASN A 785 -1.94 8.82 -23.61
C ASN A 785 -3.22 9.63 -23.86
N ALA A 786 -4.32 9.30 -23.20
CA ALA A 786 -5.58 10.05 -23.24
C ALA A 786 -5.63 11.24 -22.24
N GLY A 787 -4.53 11.53 -21.53
CA GLY A 787 -4.46 12.61 -20.53
C GLY A 787 -5.29 12.38 -19.26
N GLY A 788 -5.81 11.16 -19.04
CA GLY A 788 -6.51 10.77 -17.82
C GLY A 788 -5.58 10.52 -16.64
N CYS A 789 -4.37 10.01 -16.90
CA CYS A 789 -3.32 9.76 -15.92
C CYS A 789 -2.15 10.73 -16.13
N LYS A 790 -1.59 11.27 -15.04
CA LYS A 790 -0.62 12.38 -15.08
C LYS A 790 0.84 11.96 -15.33
N ARG A 791 1.21 10.72 -15.02
CA ARG A 791 2.58 10.20 -15.19
C ARG A 791 2.59 8.75 -15.65
N ILE A 792 3.73 8.34 -16.23
CA ILE A 792 4.12 6.94 -16.34
C ILE A 792 4.99 6.59 -15.10
N PRO A 793 4.67 5.52 -14.36
CA PRO A 793 5.52 5.00 -13.29
C PRO A 793 6.94 4.66 -13.74
N THR A 794 7.93 4.90 -12.88
CA THR A 794 9.35 4.65 -13.19
C THR A 794 9.63 3.17 -13.50
N SER A 795 8.93 2.28 -12.80
CA SER A 795 8.84 0.83 -13.03
C SER A 795 8.44 0.49 -14.48
N MET A 796 7.43 1.16 -15.03
CA MET A 796 7.02 1.03 -16.43
C MET A 796 8.05 1.61 -17.40
N SER A 797 8.65 2.77 -17.09
CA SER A 797 9.63 3.37 -18.01
C SER A 797 10.95 2.60 -18.11
N ALA A 798 11.34 1.90 -17.04
CA ALA A 798 12.57 1.09 -17.02
C ALA A 798 12.38 -0.31 -17.63
N ASN A 799 11.20 -0.91 -17.49
CA ASN A 799 10.94 -2.32 -17.84
C ASN A 799 9.58 -2.50 -18.55
N SER A 800 9.28 -1.66 -19.55
CA SER A 800 7.96 -1.65 -20.22
C SER A 800 7.62 -2.99 -20.88
N VAL A 801 6.66 -3.71 -20.30
CA VAL A 801 6.08 -4.94 -20.85
C VAL A 801 4.57 -4.72 -20.91
N PRO A 802 3.98 -4.47 -22.11
CA PRO A 802 2.59 -4.02 -22.23
C PRO A 802 1.56 -4.88 -21.49
N ASP A 803 1.72 -6.20 -21.53
CA ASP A 803 0.79 -7.16 -20.92
C ASP A 803 1.20 -7.59 -19.49
N ALA A 804 2.20 -6.96 -18.88
CA ALA A 804 2.49 -7.10 -17.44
C ALA A 804 1.58 -6.16 -16.63
N PRO A 805 1.36 -6.39 -15.32
CA PRO A 805 0.69 -5.44 -14.45
C PRO A 805 1.42 -4.10 -14.39
N VAL A 806 0.66 -3.02 -14.20
CA VAL A 806 1.22 -1.75 -13.73
C VAL A 806 1.61 -1.89 -12.27
N SER A 807 2.80 -1.40 -11.93
CA SER A 807 3.32 -1.32 -10.56
C SER A 807 3.92 0.06 -10.32
N GLY A 808 4.23 0.44 -9.07
CA GLY A 808 4.75 1.78 -8.77
C GLY A 808 3.69 2.89 -8.82
N VAL A 809 2.43 2.53 -8.58
CA VAL A 809 1.27 3.44 -8.57
C VAL A 809 0.67 3.53 -7.18
N ASN A 810 0.36 4.74 -6.71
CA ASN A 810 -0.28 4.92 -5.41
C ASN A 810 -1.82 4.89 -5.50
N TRP A 811 -2.44 4.58 -4.37
CA TRP A 811 -3.90 4.47 -4.22
C TRP A 811 -4.62 5.73 -4.72
N THR A 812 -4.06 6.92 -4.44
CA THR A 812 -4.64 8.21 -4.82
C THR A 812 -4.67 8.41 -6.34
N GLU A 813 -3.63 8.01 -7.07
CA GLU A 813 -3.61 8.04 -8.54
C GLU A 813 -4.62 7.07 -9.15
N VAL A 814 -4.66 5.83 -8.64
CA VAL A 814 -5.64 4.82 -9.08
C VAL A 814 -7.07 5.34 -8.93
N LYS A 815 -7.39 5.95 -7.78
CA LYS A 815 -8.74 6.40 -7.42
C LYS A 815 -9.15 7.74 -8.03
N ARG A 816 -8.20 8.68 -8.22
CA ARG A 816 -8.51 10.04 -8.75
C ARG A 816 -8.22 10.20 -10.23
N GLN A 817 -7.46 9.30 -10.86
CA GLN A 817 -7.03 9.41 -12.26
C GLN A 817 -7.53 8.21 -13.08
N PHE A 818 -7.02 7.01 -12.79
CA PHE A 818 -7.25 5.83 -13.63
C PHE A 818 -8.71 5.37 -13.63
N ILE A 819 -9.31 5.11 -12.46
CA ILE A 819 -10.70 4.63 -12.36
C ILE A 819 -11.71 5.66 -12.93
N PRO A 820 -11.63 6.97 -12.60
CA PRO A 820 -12.52 7.97 -13.21
C PRO A 820 -12.39 8.07 -14.73
N TRP A 821 -11.16 7.97 -15.28
CA TRP A 821 -10.95 7.92 -16.73
C TRP A 821 -11.60 6.68 -17.34
N LEU A 822 -11.33 5.50 -16.79
CA LEU A 822 -11.89 4.22 -17.27
C LEU A 822 -13.42 4.20 -17.24
N ASN A 823 -14.04 4.76 -16.21
CA ASN A 823 -15.50 4.85 -16.09
C ASN A 823 -16.10 5.76 -17.17
N ARG A 824 -15.46 6.91 -17.48
CA ARG A 824 -15.88 7.76 -18.63
C ARG A 824 -15.73 7.02 -19.95
N MET A 825 -14.61 6.33 -20.15
CA MET A 825 -14.27 5.61 -21.37
C MET A 825 -15.21 4.43 -21.70
N THR A 826 -15.85 3.83 -20.71
CA THR A 826 -16.60 2.56 -20.85
C THR A 826 -18.07 2.65 -20.47
N GLY A 827 -18.52 3.77 -19.88
CA GLY A 827 -19.85 3.89 -19.27
C GLY A 827 -20.11 2.92 -18.09
N SER A 828 -19.08 2.22 -17.62
CA SER A 828 -19.15 1.25 -16.51
C SER A 828 -18.79 1.90 -15.17
N GLN A 829 -19.11 1.22 -14.07
CA GLN A 829 -18.77 1.63 -12.70
C GLN A 829 -17.70 0.72 -12.10
N TYR A 830 -16.46 0.86 -12.60
CA TYR A 830 -15.29 0.25 -11.98
C TYR A 830 -14.90 0.98 -10.69
N ARG A 831 -14.29 0.21 -9.78
CA ARG A 831 -13.75 0.60 -8.47
C ARG A 831 -12.59 -0.33 -8.10
N LEU A 832 -11.95 -0.12 -6.95
CA LEU A 832 -11.14 -1.17 -6.33
C LEU A 832 -12.05 -2.25 -5.72
N PRO A 833 -11.57 -3.51 -5.61
CA PRO A 833 -12.22 -4.51 -4.75
C PRO A 833 -12.14 -4.06 -3.28
N THR A 834 -13.11 -4.51 -2.48
CA THR A 834 -12.97 -4.41 -1.02
C THR A 834 -12.04 -5.50 -0.50
N GLU A 835 -11.51 -5.33 0.71
CA GLU A 835 -10.61 -6.29 1.33
C GLU A 835 -11.25 -7.70 1.43
N ALA A 836 -12.54 -7.72 1.79
CA ALA A 836 -13.35 -8.93 1.88
C ALA A 836 -13.62 -9.57 0.51
N GLU A 837 -13.90 -8.78 -0.52
CA GLU A 837 -14.05 -9.27 -1.89
C GLU A 837 -12.76 -9.90 -2.41
N TRP A 838 -11.62 -9.24 -2.15
CA TRP A 838 -10.30 -9.72 -2.56
C TRP A 838 -9.94 -11.05 -1.88
N GLU A 839 -10.07 -11.13 -0.54
CA GLU A 839 -9.76 -12.36 0.20
C GLU A 839 -10.70 -13.53 -0.18
N TYR A 840 -11.97 -13.25 -0.49
CA TYR A 840 -12.92 -14.26 -0.96
C TYR A 840 -12.54 -14.86 -2.31
N VAL A 841 -12.08 -14.04 -3.25
CA VAL A 841 -11.66 -14.48 -4.59
C VAL A 841 -10.39 -15.32 -4.51
N VAL A 842 -9.33 -14.82 -3.84
CA VAL A 842 -8.04 -15.54 -3.75
C VAL A 842 -8.16 -16.88 -3.04
N ARG A 843 -9.03 -16.99 -2.04
CA ARG A 843 -9.25 -18.26 -1.31
C ARG A 843 -9.86 -19.34 -2.17
N ALA A 844 -10.56 -19.01 -3.27
CA ALA A 844 -11.23 -19.99 -4.11
C ALA A 844 -12.16 -20.96 -3.33
N GLY A 845 -12.76 -20.50 -2.22
CA GLY A 845 -13.57 -21.33 -1.32
C GLY A 845 -12.79 -22.37 -0.50
N THR A 846 -11.46 -22.26 -0.43
CA THR A 846 -10.59 -23.05 0.46
C THR A 846 -10.41 -22.34 1.82
N THR A 847 -10.05 -23.10 2.84
CA THR A 847 -9.67 -22.59 4.18
C THR A 847 -8.17 -22.78 4.48
N THR A 848 -7.39 -23.17 3.47
CA THR A 848 -5.93 -23.37 3.54
C THR A 848 -5.19 -22.03 3.55
N LYS A 849 -3.86 -22.06 3.79
CA LYS A 849 -2.99 -20.87 3.78
C LYS A 849 -3.06 -20.12 2.44
N HIS A 850 -3.11 -20.87 1.33
CA HIS A 850 -3.37 -20.37 -0.02
C HIS A 850 -4.21 -21.41 -0.79
N PHE A 851 -4.82 -21.05 -1.93
CA PHE A 851 -5.72 -21.99 -2.63
C PHE A 851 -5.03 -23.24 -3.19
N TYR A 852 -3.70 -23.21 -3.35
CA TYR A 852 -2.88 -24.38 -3.71
C TYR A 852 -2.53 -25.31 -2.53
N GLY A 853 -2.93 -25.00 -1.28
CA GLY A 853 -2.65 -25.82 -0.10
C GLY A 853 -2.08 -25.03 1.09
N ASN A 854 -1.33 -25.72 1.96
CA ASN A 854 -0.70 -25.14 3.16
C ASN A 854 0.83 -25.02 3.07
N SER A 855 1.46 -25.56 2.02
CA SER A 855 2.92 -25.62 1.87
C SER A 855 3.40 -24.69 0.77
N ALA A 856 4.45 -23.91 1.05
CA ALA A 856 5.11 -23.05 0.06
C ALA A 856 5.62 -23.84 -1.17
N LYS A 857 6.01 -25.12 -1.00
CA LYS A 857 6.38 -26.01 -2.12
C LYS A 857 5.23 -26.22 -3.11
N SER A 858 3.98 -26.04 -2.69
CA SER A 858 2.81 -26.16 -3.56
C SER A 858 2.61 -24.94 -4.47
N LEU A 859 3.34 -23.84 -4.24
CA LEU A 859 3.32 -22.59 -5.00
C LEU A 859 4.37 -22.53 -6.13
N THR A 860 5.47 -23.28 -6.01
CA THR A 860 6.56 -23.30 -6.99
C THR A 860 6.04 -23.57 -8.40
N GLY A 861 6.34 -22.67 -9.35
CA GLY A 861 5.87 -22.74 -10.74
C GLY A 861 4.38 -22.42 -10.97
N LYS A 862 3.61 -22.05 -9.93
CA LYS A 862 2.17 -21.76 -10.01
C LYS A 862 1.76 -20.32 -9.69
N ILE A 863 2.70 -19.51 -9.22
CA ILE A 863 2.57 -18.07 -9.00
C ILE A 863 3.86 -17.36 -9.40
N HIS A 864 3.78 -16.05 -9.62
CA HIS A 864 4.95 -15.22 -9.86
C HIS A 864 5.47 -14.61 -8.54
N ALA A 865 6.24 -15.37 -7.76
CA ALA A 865 6.82 -14.90 -6.50
C ALA A 865 8.10 -15.67 -6.17
N GLY A 866 8.85 -15.20 -5.16
CA GLY A 866 10.17 -15.72 -4.80
C GLY A 866 11.28 -14.92 -5.47
N GLY A 867 11.43 -13.64 -5.09
CA GLY A 867 12.60 -12.82 -5.43
C GLY A 867 12.80 -12.53 -6.92
N GLN A 868 11.74 -12.48 -7.71
CA GLN A 868 11.82 -12.12 -9.13
C GLN A 868 12.19 -10.63 -9.30
N SER A 869 12.78 -10.26 -10.44
CA SER A 869 13.30 -8.89 -10.66
C SER A 869 12.31 -7.93 -11.32
N ARG A 870 11.21 -8.44 -11.90
CA ARG A 870 10.20 -7.69 -12.66
C ARG A 870 8.89 -8.50 -12.71
N PRO A 871 7.73 -7.88 -12.96
CA PRO A 871 6.48 -8.61 -13.05
C PRO A 871 6.40 -9.49 -14.31
N ALA A 872 5.59 -10.54 -14.26
CA ALA A 872 5.28 -11.41 -15.39
C ALA A 872 4.11 -10.83 -16.20
N LYS A 873 3.92 -11.33 -17.43
CA LYS A 873 2.69 -11.05 -18.18
C LYS A 873 1.48 -11.61 -17.42
N VAL A 874 0.40 -10.84 -17.33
CA VAL A 874 -0.82 -11.32 -16.69
C VAL A 874 -1.35 -12.57 -17.41
N GLY A 875 -1.85 -13.53 -16.65
CA GLY A 875 -2.29 -14.82 -17.13
C GLY A 875 -1.19 -15.84 -17.40
N SER A 876 0.08 -15.57 -17.03
CA SER A 876 1.19 -16.53 -17.20
C SER A 876 1.06 -17.76 -16.29
N TYR A 877 0.27 -17.67 -15.21
CA TYR A 877 0.13 -18.72 -14.20
C TYR A 877 -1.29 -19.31 -14.17
N SER A 878 -1.50 -20.35 -13.36
CA SER A 878 -2.79 -21.02 -13.31
C SER A 878 -3.88 -20.17 -12.64
N ALA A 879 -5.05 -20.10 -13.27
CA ALA A 879 -6.21 -19.44 -12.68
C ALA A 879 -6.71 -20.14 -11.43
N SER A 880 -7.30 -19.35 -10.51
CA SER A 880 -8.19 -19.87 -9.48
C SER A 880 -9.43 -20.56 -10.09
N ARG A 881 -10.18 -21.33 -9.28
CA ARG A 881 -11.45 -21.96 -9.70
C ARG A 881 -12.48 -21.00 -10.30
N TRP A 882 -12.34 -19.70 -10.01
CA TRP A 882 -13.24 -18.65 -10.47
C TRP A 882 -12.89 -18.17 -11.89
N GLY A 883 -11.73 -18.55 -12.43
CA GLY A 883 -11.21 -18.03 -13.70
C GLY A 883 -10.42 -16.72 -13.56
N VAL A 884 -10.13 -16.31 -12.32
CA VAL A 884 -9.30 -15.13 -11.99
C VAL A 884 -7.86 -15.57 -11.80
N TYR A 885 -6.93 -14.84 -12.42
CA TYR A 885 -5.50 -15.13 -12.47
C TYR A 885 -4.71 -14.26 -11.48
N ASP A 886 -3.51 -14.72 -11.16
CA ASP A 886 -2.45 -13.93 -10.51
C ASP A 886 -2.86 -13.25 -9.18
N MET A 887 -3.83 -13.83 -8.46
CA MET A 887 -4.31 -13.34 -7.16
C MET A 887 -3.30 -13.53 -6.00
N LEU A 888 -2.12 -14.11 -6.27
CA LEU A 888 -1.04 -14.33 -5.33
C LEU A 888 0.29 -14.15 -6.07
N GLY A 889 1.18 -13.31 -5.55
CA GLY A 889 2.35 -12.86 -6.28
C GLY A 889 1.98 -11.96 -7.47
N ASN A 890 2.93 -11.84 -8.40
CA ASN A 890 2.98 -10.84 -9.45
C ASN A 890 3.08 -9.44 -8.82
N VAL A 891 2.00 -8.73 -8.54
CA VAL A 891 2.07 -7.45 -7.81
C VAL A 891 1.26 -7.53 -6.52
N GLU A 892 1.69 -6.82 -5.47
CA GLU A 892 0.76 -6.50 -4.39
C GLU A 892 -0.34 -5.58 -4.96
N GLU A 893 -1.52 -5.63 -4.35
CA GLU A 893 -2.70 -4.96 -4.87
C GLU A 893 -3.36 -4.07 -3.82
N TRP A 894 -3.59 -2.81 -4.21
CA TRP A 894 -4.47 -1.92 -3.49
C TRP A 894 -5.91 -2.44 -3.43
N VAL A 895 -6.51 -2.41 -2.24
CA VAL A 895 -7.97 -2.53 -2.04
C VAL A 895 -8.58 -1.19 -1.57
N GLU A 896 -9.90 -1.11 -1.51
CA GLU A 896 -10.61 0.12 -1.12
C GLU A 896 -10.38 0.52 0.36
N ASP A 897 -10.23 -0.47 1.23
CA ASP A 897 -10.32 -0.38 2.69
C ASP A 897 -9.19 0.44 3.35
N CYS A 898 -9.55 1.14 4.43
CA CYS A 898 -8.60 1.86 5.28
C CYS A 898 -7.89 0.89 6.23
N TRP A 899 -6.66 1.23 6.64
CA TRP A 899 -5.92 0.34 7.53
C TRP A 899 -6.58 0.25 8.91
N HIS A 900 -6.69 -0.98 9.40
CA HIS A 900 -7.11 -1.30 10.75
C HIS A 900 -6.13 -2.30 11.33
N LYS A 901 -5.66 -2.06 12.57
CA LYS A 901 -4.66 -2.90 13.23
C LYS A 901 -5.03 -4.37 13.29
N ASP A 902 -6.31 -4.69 13.48
CA ASP A 902 -6.84 -6.04 13.56
C ASP A 902 -8.31 -6.02 13.05
N TYR A 903 -8.97 -7.17 12.98
CA TYR A 903 -10.37 -7.31 12.54
C TYR A 903 -11.41 -7.18 13.68
N LYS A 904 -11.06 -6.63 14.85
CA LYS A 904 -12.07 -6.38 15.90
C LYS A 904 -12.97 -5.24 15.45
N GLY A 905 -14.27 -5.53 15.32
CA GLY A 905 -15.23 -4.58 14.74
C GLY A 905 -15.30 -4.60 13.21
N ALA A 906 -14.60 -5.52 12.54
CA ALA A 906 -14.67 -5.66 11.09
C ALA A 906 -16.11 -5.96 10.61
N PRO A 907 -16.56 -5.38 9.48
CA PRO A 907 -17.86 -5.67 8.90
C PRO A 907 -18.06 -7.16 8.60
N SER A 908 -19.24 -7.70 8.94
CA SER A 908 -19.66 -9.05 8.53
C SER A 908 -20.18 -9.12 7.08
N SER A 909 -20.06 -8.03 6.33
CA SER A 909 -20.46 -7.88 4.92
C SER A 909 -19.30 -7.34 4.10
N SER A 910 -19.30 -7.57 2.78
CA SER A 910 -18.20 -7.18 1.88
C SER A 910 -18.12 -5.69 1.54
N ILE A 911 -18.62 -4.81 2.41
CA ILE A 911 -18.42 -3.35 2.31
C ILE A 911 -16.97 -3.01 2.66
N ALA A 912 -16.43 -1.94 2.08
CA ALA A 912 -15.11 -1.45 2.44
C ALA A 912 -15.12 -0.93 3.89
N TRP A 913 -14.17 -1.40 4.70
CA TRP A 913 -14.01 -0.95 6.07
C TRP A 913 -13.27 0.40 6.10
N ILE A 914 -14.07 1.47 6.12
CA ILE A 914 -13.58 2.86 6.13
C ILE A 914 -13.75 3.50 7.52
N LYS A 915 -14.84 3.17 8.23
CA LYS A 915 -15.19 3.78 9.51
C LYS A 915 -14.23 3.34 10.61
N ASP A 916 -13.72 4.31 11.37
CA ASP A 916 -12.81 4.15 12.51
C ASP A 916 -11.39 3.62 12.14
N GLY A 917 -11.04 3.63 10.85
CA GLY A 917 -9.74 3.22 10.32
C GLY A 917 -8.81 4.35 9.95
N ASP A 918 -7.51 4.08 9.95
CA ASP A 918 -6.50 4.99 9.42
C ASP A 918 -6.55 4.93 7.89
N CYS A 919 -7.14 5.95 7.27
CA CYS A 919 -7.26 6.10 5.82
C CYS A 919 -6.07 6.80 5.16
N SER A 920 -5.09 7.30 5.94
CA SER A 920 -3.79 7.76 5.42
C SER A 920 -2.97 6.57 4.96
N LYS A 921 -3.12 5.43 5.64
CA LYS A 921 -2.70 4.09 5.20
C LYS A 921 -3.87 3.38 4.49
N ARG A 922 -3.54 2.43 3.61
CA ARG A 922 -4.50 1.57 2.91
C ARG A 922 -4.02 0.13 2.98
N VAL A 923 -4.98 -0.78 2.89
CA VAL A 923 -4.66 -2.20 2.88
C VAL A 923 -4.10 -2.61 1.51
N VAL A 924 -3.04 -3.40 1.52
CA VAL A 924 -2.52 -4.12 0.34
C VAL A 924 -2.46 -5.61 0.59
N ARG A 925 -2.66 -6.40 -0.46
CA ARG A 925 -2.75 -7.87 -0.42
C ARG A 925 -2.15 -8.50 -1.68
N GLY A 926 -1.90 -9.80 -1.68
CA GLY A 926 -1.37 -10.54 -2.84
C GLY A 926 -0.01 -11.17 -2.57
N ASP A 927 0.87 -10.47 -1.85
CA ASP A 927 2.32 -10.62 -1.98
C ASP A 927 2.79 -10.29 -3.43
N ALA A 928 4.08 -10.05 -3.62
CA ALA A 928 4.61 -9.57 -4.90
C ALA A 928 5.62 -10.53 -5.55
N TYR A 929 5.99 -10.24 -6.80
CA TYR A 929 7.05 -10.94 -7.53
C TYR A 929 8.40 -10.91 -6.77
N SER A 930 8.64 -9.81 -6.06
CA SER A 930 9.78 -9.53 -5.18
C SER A 930 9.75 -10.32 -3.86
N GLY A 931 8.58 -10.73 -3.39
CA GLY A 931 8.37 -11.35 -2.08
C GLY A 931 8.73 -12.83 -1.99
N TYR A 932 8.61 -13.41 -0.80
CA TYR A 932 9.01 -14.80 -0.52
C TYR A 932 7.83 -15.78 -0.58
N LEU A 933 8.01 -16.92 -1.28
CA LEU A 933 7.02 -18.02 -1.34
C LEU A 933 6.57 -18.54 0.04
N THR A 934 7.39 -18.39 1.08
CA THR A 934 7.06 -18.77 2.46
C THR A 934 6.06 -17.84 3.14
N GLN A 935 6.02 -16.56 2.73
CA GLN A 935 5.14 -15.52 3.27
C GLN A 935 3.80 -15.39 2.55
N VAL A 936 3.68 -15.92 1.33
CA VAL A 936 2.44 -15.87 0.54
C VAL A 936 1.30 -16.58 1.29
N GLU A 937 0.29 -15.81 1.72
CA GLU A 937 -0.95 -16.32 2.30
C GLU A 937 -2.15 -15.56 1.76
N SER A 938 -3.28 -16.24 1.53
CA SER A 938 -4.55 -15.58 1.21
C SER A 938 -4.98 -14.58 2.30
N ALA A 939 -4.67 -14.86 3.56
CA ALA A 939 -4.98 -14.00 4.70
C ALA A 939 -3.97 -12.85 4.91
N LYS A 940 -2.83 -12.83 4.20
CA LYS A 940 -1.81 -11.77 4.34
C LYS A 940 -2.41 -10.42 3.89
N ARG A 941 -2.15 -9.41 4.72
CA ARG A 941 -2.51 -8.01 4.54
C ARG A 941 -1.36 -7.17 5.09
N SER A 942 -1.04 -6.07 4.42
CA SER A 942 -0.03 -5.11 4.84
C SER A 942 -0.62 -3.69 4.84
N ALA A 943 0.04 -2.77 5.53
CA ALA A 943 -0.36 -1.37 5.61
C ALA A 943 0.64 -0.52 4.82
N LEU A 944 0.21 0.21 3.80
CA LEU A 944 1.05 1.16 3.07
C LEU A 944 0.39 2.53 3.00
N GLY A 945 1.18 3.61 3.01
CA GLY A 945 0.68 4.98 2.83
C GLY A 945 -0.07 5.13 1.51
N SER A 946 -1.18 5.86 1.50
CA SER A 946 -2.06 6.04 0.33
C SER A 946 -1.45 6.80 -0.85
N ASP A 947 -0.24 7.33 -0.65
CA ASP A 947 0.67 8.00 -1.58
C ASP A 947 1.90 7.14 -1.93
N SER A 948 2.08 5.96 -1.32
CA SER A 948 3.19 5.04 -1.57
C SER A 948 3.23 4.54 -3.01
N ASN A 949 4.41 4.64 -3.62
CA ASN A 949 4.67 4.22 -5.00
C ASN A 949 5.60 3.00 -5.05
N ALA A 950 5.44 2.05 -4.12
CA ALA A 950 6.24 0.83 -4.05
C ALA A 950 6.32 0.14 -5.43
N PHE A 951 7.53 -0.24 -5.85
CA PHE A 951 7.85 -0.55 -7.26
C PHE A 951 7.16 -1.81 -7.79
N ASP A 952 6.62 -2.63 -6.90
CA ASP A 952 5.95 -3.92 -7.07
C ASP A 952 4.45 -3.86 -6.67
N LEU A 953 3.94 -2.66 -6.35
CA LEU A 953 2.56 -2.42 -5.95
C LEU A 953 1.71 -1.90 -7.12
N GLY A 954 0.70 -2.69 -7.47
CA GLY A 954 -0.30 -2.43 -8.50
C GLY A 954 -1.72 -2.52 -7.96
N PHE A 955 -2.67 -2.91 -8.81
CA PHE A 955 -4.08 -3.08 -8.45
C PHE A 955 -4.85 -3.88 -9.50
N ARG A 956 -5.99 -4.46 -9.10
CA ARG A 956 -7.03 -4.93 -10.03
C ARG A 956 -8.35 -4.21 -9.80
N LEU A 957 -9.26 -4.35 -10.75
CA LEU A 957 -10.56 -3.68 -10.74
C LEU A 957 -11.66 -4.58 -10.18
N ALA A 958 -12.68 -3.97 -9.59
CA ALA A 958 -13.98 -4.58 -9.33
C ALA A 958 -15.10 -3.73 -9.95
N ARG A 959 -16.24 -4.35 -10.23
CA ARG A 959 -17.47 -3.70 -10.71
C ARG A 959 -18.66 -4.30 -9.98
N SER A 960 -19.49 -3.45 -9.38
CA SER A 960 -20.73 -3.91 -8.77
C SER A 960 -21.75 -4.25 -9.86
N LEU A 961 -22.52 -5.33 -9.66
CA LEU A 961 -23.62 -5.69 -10.54
C LEU A 961 -24.80 -4.71 -10.32
N LYS A 962 -25.47 -4.33 -11.40
CA LYS A 962 -26.73 -3.57 -11.38
C LYS A 962 -27.92 -4.51 -11.17
#